data_AF-A0A661AJA4-F1
#
_entry.id   AF-A0A661AJA4-F1
#
_cell.length_a   1.000
_cell.length_b   1.000
_cell.length_c   1.000
_cell.angle_alpha   90.00
_cell.angle_beta   90.00
_cell.angle_gamma   90.00
#
_symmetry.space_group_name_H-M   'P 1'
#
loop_
_entity.id
_entity.type
_entity.pdbx_description
1 polymer ?
#
loop_
_entity_poly.entity_id
_entity_poly.type
_entity_poly.pdbx_seq_one_letter_code
_entity_poly.pdbx_strand_id
1 'polypeptide(L)'
;MIYLVYVLSFPSAASGSGCFHVRTAKTLPMANISVNLNFFYSREKYLNRYRYTDMRGYSVYHHYATSKIGITYGIIDYIEAFLGTTVYGKYDEQTEVGEDIPTNDLYLVGDKNFYGGLKFWVPLINTPELLVKWNIGGEISGKRSVFDIQDEDTMFIREFSPTFPTWGVLEGRLLTDVEIGPLLIHLSGGYRRNFDNKGLPFPANMEAIQSLPPDVQMRLIEYWSSFYDPPYTNALVWGVATEILLGPYASFILEGSGVYLPYRFLDMAPANYPAGVDTSIGTVGIRFITPVGVTFDFSVDWLFTHKDFVGDWYFTGVSRLPREKEWEEIPSGAEVENYYNLLGRWRYHFGITTTNPLIPEPEEPPKGEIAVSVRDAHTDLPLVAQVTVKKEGEVIEALPTDEAGNLLLSLAPGIYKISISKEGYITRKFTVTVKKGASVNLPVSLKKKTIPTGIVAVKVTDSKTGNPVMANITFSDPEISPITTDVNGEANIKLKPGSYELTITAEGYHPKTVPVSVKQGASIPLPVVLEPATTAKGIFTGTVTDVRTGKPVGAKITFLGTNLKPIVSDLETGIFKVELPPGTYQVKVEADGYQPKAIPVVIKEGETTIQYIKLAEKLTKKKRIVLQGINFDPGKAVIKPMYYPILDRVAEVLKENPNVKVEIQGHTDSVGPEDYNLRLSQARAEAVRQYLISKGISPDRLIAKGYGEMMPIADNRTREGRAKNRRIEFVVIEE
;
A
#
# COMPACT_ATOMS: atom_id res chain seq x y z
N MET A 1 33.56 22.06 4.20
CA MET A 1 32.95 21.38 3.05
C MET A 1 31.66 20.74 3.57
N ILE A 2 30.54 21.37 3.27
CA ILE A 2 29.26 21.21 3.97
C ILE A 2 28.42 20.20 3.18
N TYR A 3 28.11 19.05 3.78
CA TYR A 3 27.12 18.12 3.23
C TYR A 3 25.75 18.47 3.83
N LEU A 4 24.88 18.96 2.95
CA LEU A 4 23.51 19.39 3.20
C LEU A 4 22.58 18.23 2.83
N VAL A 5 21.90 17.64 3.81
CA VAL A 5 20.97 16.50 3.67
C VAL A 5 20.03 16.56 4.89
N TYR A 6 18.69 16.61 4.89
CA TYR A 6 17.59 16.53 3.92
C TYR A 6 16.49 17.49 4.43
N VAL A 7 15.88 18.32 3.57
CA VAL A 7 14.42 18.52 3.52
C VAL A 7 14.07 18.77 2.05
N LEU A 8 13.27 17.88 1.48
CA LEU A 8 12.76 18.01 0.11
C LEU A 8 11.92 19.28 0.02
N SER A 9 12.37 20.25 -0.77
CA SER A 9 11.59 21.43 -1.11
C SER A 9 10.55 21.05 -2.16
N PHE A 10 9.27 21.15 -1.79
CA PHE A 10 8.18 21.07 -2.76
C PHE A 10 7.92 22.46 -3.33
N PRO A 11 7.84 22.62 -4.66
CA PRO A 11 7.27 23.83 -5.25
C PRO A 11 5.71 23.73 -5.10
N SER A 12 5.03 24.70 -4.47
CA SER A 12 3.56 24.71 -4.22
C SER A 12 2.70 25.88 -4.80
N ALA A 13 2.13 25.80 -6.03
CA ALA A 13 1.26 26.74 -6.85
C ALA A 13 0.05 27.24 -6.11
N ALA A 14 -0.01 28.41 -5.51
CA ALA A 14 0.54 29.68 -5.97
C ALA A 14 2.09 29.82 -6.10
N SER A 15 2.88 28.81 -5.68
CA SER A 15 4.32 28.43 -5.86
C SER A 15 4.80 27.04 -6.54
N GLY A 16 4.18 26.37 -7.53
CA GLY A 16 4.27 24.89 -7.79
C GLY A 16 3.45 24.27 -8.93
N SER A 17 2.43 24.95 -9.42
CA SER A 17 2.30 25.10 -10.87
C SER A 17 3.45 25.95 -11.43
N GLY A 18 4.06 26.88 -10.67
CA GLY A 18 5.06 27.79 -11.24
C GLY A 18 4.52 28.48 -12.51
N CYS A 19 5.13 28.16 -13.66
CA CYS A 19 4.68 28.60 -14.99
C CYS A 19 3.54 27.78 -15.64
N PHE A 20 3.16 26.66 -15.03
CA PHE A 20 2.10 25.73 -15.44
C PHE A 20 0.70 26.23 -14.98
N HIS A 21 -0.37 25.83 -15.66
CA HIS A 21 -1.74 26.34 -15.37
C HIS A 21 -2.55 25.41 -14.47
N VAL A 22 -2.20 24.12 -14.41
CA VAL A 22 -2.84 23.16 -13.51
C VAL A 22 -2.47 23.45 -12.07
N ARG A 23 -3.48 23.49 -11.21
CA ARG A 23 -3.32 23.76 -9.77
C ARG A 23 -3.09 22.46 -9.01
N THR A 24 -2.11 22.45 -8.12
CA THR A 24 -1.74 21.30 -7.29
C THR A 24 -2.44 21.38 -5.93
N ALA A 25 -2.84 20.24 -5.36
CA ALA A 25 -3.46 20.22 -4.03
C ALA A 25 -2.46 20.60 -2.93
N LYS A 26 -1.21 20.12 -2.98
CA LYS A 26 -0.19 20.37 -1.93
C LYS A 26 -0.01 21.86 -1.58
N THR A 27 0.02 22.17 -0.28
CA THR A 27 0.28 23.52 0.26
C THR A 27 1.68 23.65 0.85
N LEU A 28 2.11 24.90 1.10
CA LEU A 28 3.29 25.19 1.90
C LEU A 28 3.15 24.68 3.34
N PRO A 29 4.24 24.14 3.94
CA PRO A 29 4.30 23.86 5.37
C PRO A 29 4.06 25.11 6.21
N MET A 30 3.63 24.92 7.45
CA MET A 30 3.42 26.01 8.40
C MET A 30 4.67 26.91 8.51
N ALA A 31 4.45 28.22 8.53
CA ALA A 31 5.49 29.24 8.65
C ALA A 31 6.49 29.31 7.49
N ASN A 32 6.26 28.61 6.37
CA ASN A 32 7.05 28.79 5.16
C ASN A 32 6.49 29.92 4.30
N ILE A 33 7.39 30.70 3.70
CA ILE A 33 7.08 31.70 2.69
C ILE A 33 7.65 31.28 1.35
N SER A 34 6.89 31.51 0.29
CA SER A 34 7.36 31.40 -1.07
C SER A 34 7.20 32.70 -1.83
N VAL A 35 8.20 33.04 -2.64
CA VAL A 35 8.17 34.17 -3.57
C VAL A 35 8.23 33.61 -4.98
N ASN A 36 7.32 34.07 -5.84
CA ASN A 36 7.20 33.62 -7.21
C ASN A 36 7.32 34.80 -8.19
N LEU A 37 8.12 34.59 -9.24
CA LEU A 37 8.30 35.47 -10.37
C LEU A 37 8.13 34.65 -11.64
N ASN A 38 7.04 34.85 -12.36
CA ASN A 38 6.78 34.18 -13.63
C ASN A 38 6.70 35.19 -14.76
N PHE A 39 7.44 34.94 -15.84
CA PHE A 39 7.42 35.72 -17.06
C PHE A 39 6.81 34.89 -18.19
N PHE A 40 5.94 35.52 -18.97
CA PHE A 40 5.27 34.95 -20.12
C PHE A 40 5.51 35.85 -21.31
N TYR A 41 5.80 35.26 -22.47
CA TYR A 41 5.95 36.00 -23.72
C TYR A 41 5.29 35.25 -24.88
N SER A 42 4.49 35.95 -25.67
CA SER A 42 3.94 35.46 -26.93
C SER A 42 4.20 36.48 -28.04
N ARG A 43 4.39 35.96 -29.25
CA ARG A 43 4.46 36.76 -30.48
C ARG A 43 3.42 36.23 -31.46
N GLU A 44 2.54 37.11 -31.91
CA GLU A 44 1.42 36.77 -32.78
C GLU A 44 1.49 37.61 -34.05
N LYS A 45 1.11 37.03 -35.20
CA LYS A 45 1.08 37.73 -36.49
C LYS A 45 -0.36 37.77 -37.00
N TYR A 46 -0.83 38.97 -37.29
CA TYR A 46 -2.12 39.21 -37.91
C TYR A 46 -1.88 39.72 -39.34
N LEU A 47 -2.50 39.05 -40.30
CA LEU A 47 -2.44 39.40 -41.72
C LEU A 47 -3.63 40.29 -42.08
N ASN A 48 -3.40 41.32 -42.90
CA ASN A 48 -4.42 42.18 -43.53
C ASN A 48 -5.36 42.92 -42.56
N ARG A 49 -4.80 43.66 -41.60
CA ARG A 49 -5.56 44.59 -40.75
C ARG A 49 -5.85 45.87 -41.54
N TYR A 50 -7.12 46.16 -41.84
CA TYR A 50 -7.48 47.41 -42.50
C TYR A 50 -7.62 48.54 -41.47
N ARG A 51 -6.93 49.66 -41.72
CA ARG A 51 -7.11 50.88 -40.92
C ARG A 51 -8.40 51.58 -41.36
N TYR A 52 -9.32 51.81 -40.44
CA TYR A 52 -10.65 52.38 -40.73
C TYR A 52 -10.61 53.81 -41.28
N THR A 53 -9.53 54.55 -41.03
CA THR A 53 -9.40 55.95 -41.45
C THR A 53 -8.96 56.09 -42.91
N ASP A 54 -8.27 55.11 -43.49
CA ASP A 54 -7.72 55.18 -44.86
C ASP A 54 -7.90 53.91 -45.72
N MET A 55 -8.50 52.86 -45.15
CA MET A 55 -8.70 51.54 -45.78
C MET A 55 -7.42 50.87 -46.31
N ARG A 56 -6.24 51.21 -45.77
CA ARG A 56 -4.98 50.52 -46.10
C ARG A 56 -4.82 49.25 -45.26
N GLY A 57 -4.33 48.19 -45.88
CA GLY A 57 -4.03 46.92 -45.22
C GLY A 57 -2.68 46.97 -44.51
N TYR A 58 -2.60 46.39 -43.31
CA TYR A 58 -1.39 46.28 -42.51
C TYR A 58 -1.16 44.83 -42.06
N SER A 59 0.09 44.38 -42.08
CA SER A 59 0.55 43.23 -41.31
C SER A 59 0.96 43.70 -39.93
N VAL A 60 0.50 43.04 -38.87
CA VAL A 60 0.84 43.43 -37.49
C VAL A 60 1.49 42.25 -36.76
N TYR A 61 2.67 42.47 -36.19
CA TYR A 61 3.25 41.59 -35.19
C TYR A 61 2.93 42.12 -33.80
N HIS A 62 2.17 41.35 -33.03
CA HIS A 62 1.85 41.65 -31.65
C HIS A 62 2.82 40.90 -30.74
N HIS A 63 3.57 41.64 -29.95
CA HIS A 63 4.42 41.13 -28.88
C HIS A 63 3.72 41.37 -27.55
N TYR A 64 3.50 40.31 -26.79
CA TYR A 64 2.81 40.40 -25.52
C TYR A 64 3.61 39.70 -24.44
N ALA A 65 3.89 40.42 -23.37
CA ALA A 65 4.56 39.92 -22.20
C ALA A 65 3.69 40.11 -20.96
N THR A 66 3.70 39.14 -20.05
CA THR A 66 3.15 39.33 -18.70
C THR A 66 4.13 38.83 -17.67
N SER A 67 4.12 39.48 -16.51
CA SER A 67 4.87 39.07 -15.35
C SER A 67 3.92 38.88 -14.18
N LYS A 68 3.86 37.69 -13.59
CA LYS A 68 3.16 37.45 -12.33
C LYS A 68 4.16 37.46 -11.20
N ILE A 69 3.88 38.29 -10.20
CA ILE A 69 4.71 38.47 -9.03
C ILE A 69 3.83 38.17 -7.83
N GLY A 70 4.23 37.22 -6.99
CA GLY A 70 3.40 36.80 -5.87
C GLY A 70 4.16 36.24 -4.69
N ILE A 71 3.47 36.22 -3.55
CA ILE A 71 3.92 35.64 -2.30
C ILE A 71 2.87 34.62 -1.85
N THR A 72 3.34 33.50 -1.33
CA THR A 72 2.53 32.45 -0.71
C THR A 72 3.03 32.21 0.72
N TYR A 73 2.12 32.00 1.66
CA TYR A 73 2.44 31.76 3.06
C TYR A 73 1.66 30.56 3.60
N GLY A 74 2.38 29.59 4.16
CA GLY A 74 1.78 28.45 4.87
C GLY A 74 1.29 28.86 6.25
N ILE A 75 -0.02 28.92 6.43
CA ILE A 75 -0.65 29.30 7.70
C ILE A 75 -0.54 28.14 8.69
N ILE A 76 -0.90 26.95 8.22
CA ILE A 76 -0.70 25.65 8.85
C ILE A 76 -0.38 24.66 7.73
N ASP A 77 0.09 23.45 8.05
CA ASP A 77 0.56 22.46 7.05
C ASP A 77 -0.44 22.11 5.94
N TYR A 78 -1.72 22.39 6.17
CA TYR A 78 -2.84 22.08 5.28
C TYR A 78 -3.50 23.30 4.66
N ILE A 79 -3.08 24.52 4.99
CA ILE A 79 -3.71 25.76 4.53
C ILE A 79 -2.63 26.79 4.20
N GLU A 80 -2.66 27.30 2.98
CA GLU A 80 -1.85 28.45 2.56
C GLU A 80 -2.72 29.62 2.10
N ALA A 81 -2.19 30.83 2.27
CA ALA A 81 -2.70 32.03 1.64
C ALA A 81 -1.72 32.52 0.59
N PHE A 82 -2.23 33.13 -0.47
CA PHE A 82 -1.40 33.76 -1.48
C PHE A 82 -1.95 35.11 -1.91
N LEU A 83 -1.04 35.97 -2.36
CA LEU A 83 -1.32 37.30 -2.88
C LEU A 83 -0.30 37.62 -3.97
N GLY A 84 -0.71 38.34 -5.01
CA GLY A 84 0.20 38.82 -6.03
C GLY A 84 -0.42 39.84 -6.96
N THR A 85 0.38 40.26 -7.94
CA THR A 85 -0.03 41.13 -9.03
C THR A 85 0.44 40.57 -10.37
N THR A 86 -0.25 40.95 -11.44
CA THR A 86 0.16 40.69 -12.81
C THR A 86 0.46 42.02 -13.49
N VAL A 87 1.69 42.18 -13.97
CA VAL A 87 2.12 43.28 -14.84
C VAL A 87 2.07 42.79 -16.29
N TYR A 88 1.78 43.67 -17.23
CA TYR A 88 1.83 43.35 -18.65
C TYR A 88 2.60 44.41 -19.45
N GLY A 89 3.18 43.97 -20.55
CA GLY A 89 3.78 44.80 -21.58
C GLY A 89 3.28 44.35 -22.94
N LYS A 90 2.93 45.29 -23.80
CA LYS A 90 2.51 45.03 -25.18
C LYS A 90 3.30 45.92 -26.12
N TYR A 91 3.73 45.36 -27.24
CA TYR A 91 4.47 46.03 -28.30
C TYR A 91 3.97 45.54 -29.66
N ASP A 92 3.57 46.46 -30.54
CA ASP A 92 3.04 46.11 -31.86
C ASP A 92 3.93 46.68 -32.97
N GLU A 93 4.41 45.81 -33.88
CA GLU A 93 5.12 46.19 -35.12
C GLU A 93 4.10 46.22 -36.26
N GLN A 94 3.90 47.37 -36.90
CA GLN A 94 2.97 47.50 -38.03
C GLN A 94 3.71 47.72 -39.36
N THR A 95 3.40 46.93 -40.38
CA THR A 95 3.94 47.06 -41.73
C THR A 95 2.80 47.22 -42.73
N GLU A 96 2.80 48.27 -43.54
CA GLU A 96 1.80 48.48 -44.59
C GLU A 96 1.93 47.40 -45.69
N VAL A 97 0.81 46.88 -46.19
CA VAL A 97 0.79 45.84 -47.21
C VAL A 97 1.39 46.39 -48.50
N GLY A 98 2.57 45.89 -48.89
CA GLY A 98 3.33 46.35 -50.05
C GLY A 98 4.62 47.10 -49.71
N GLU A 99 4.88 47.40 -48.44
CA GLU A 99 6.15 47.97 -47.96
C GLU A 99 6.99 46.94 -47.19
N ASP A 100 8.32 47.05 -47.29
CA ASP A 100 9.27 46.13 -46.63
C ASP A 100 9.70 46.58 -45.22
N ILE A 101 9.30 47.78 -44.77
CA ILE A 101 9.79 48.42 -43.53
C ILE A 101 8.61 48.71 -42.58
N PRO A 102 8.71 48.39 -41.27
CA PRO A 102 7.68 48.76 -40.29
C PRO A 102 7.48 50.29 -40.20
N THR A 103 6.23 50.74 -40.19
CA THR A 103 5.85 52.16 -40.26
C THR A 103 5.47 52.79 -38.92
N ASN A 104 5.16 52.01 -37.88
CA ASN A 104 4.86 52.50 -36.52
C ASN A 104 5.18 51.45 -35.45
N ASP A 105 5.74 51.93 -34.33
CA ASP A 105 5.98 51.17 -33.10
C ASP A 105 5.06 51.70 -31.99
N LEU A 106 4.30 50.81 -31.35
CA LEU A 106 3.43 51.19 -30.24
C LEU A 106 3.68 50.30 -29.03
N TYR A 107 3.91 50.91 -27.87
CA TYR A 107 4.20 50.19 -26.63
C TYR A 107 3.27 50.63 -25.50
N LEU A 108 2.86 49.69 -24.66
CA LEU A 108 2.16 49.94 -23.41
C LEU A 108 2.69 49.01 -22.33
N VAL A 109 2.91 49.57 -21.14
CA VAL A 109 3.20 48.80 -19.93
C VAL A 109 2.19 49.22 -18.87
N GLY A 110 1.60 48.25 -18.19
CA GLY A 110 0.62 48.53 -17.15
C GLY A 110 0.42 47.38 -16.19
N ASP A 111 -0.29 47.66 -15.10
CA ASP A 111 -0.76 46.64 -14.17
C ASP A 111 -2.09 46.06 -14.65
N LYS A 112 -2.19 44.73 -14.60
CA LYS A 112 -3.36 43.99 -15.08
C LYS A 112 -4.34 43.69 -13.95
N ASN A 113 -3.89 43.02 -12.89
CA ASN A 113 -4.75 42.60 -11.77
C ASN A 113 -3.94 42.32 -10.51
N PHE A 114 -4.49 42.69 -9.35
CA PHE A 114 -4.14 42.05 -8.08
C PHE A 114 -4.95 40.76 -7.93
N TYR A 115 -4.34 39.74 -7.34
CA TYR A 115 -4.99 38.46 -7.09
C TYR A 115 -4.58 37.91 -5.74
N GLY A 116 -5.47 37.11 -5.14
CA GLY A 116 -5.17 36.41 -3.90
C GLY A 116 -6.20 35.36 -3.58
N GLY A 117 -5.91 34.52 -2.61
CA GLY A 117 -6.78 33.41 -2.26
C GLY A 117 -6.27 32.56 -1.11
N LEU A 118 -7.05 31.53 -0.81
CA LEU A 118 -6.73 30.47 0.13
C LEU A 118 -6.74 29.14 -0.61
N LYS A 119 -5.77 28.30 -0.28
CA LYS A 119 -5.71 26.92 -0.75
C LYS A 119 -5.57 26.00 0.45
N PHE A 120 -6.31 24.91 0.44
CA PHE A 120 -6.26 23.91 1.49
C PHE A 120 -6.18 22.51 0.89
N TRP A 121 -5.63 21.57 1.66
CA TRP A 121 -5.56 20.18 1.24
C TRP A 121 -5.61 19.21 2.41
N VAL A 122 -5.92 17.96 2.08
CA VAL A 122 -5.94 16.84 3.01
C VAL A 122 -5.40 15.59 2.31
N PRO A 123 -4.51 14.83 2.97
CA PRO A 123 -4.10 13.53 2.46
C PRO A 123 -5.25 12.53 2.58
N LEU A 124 -5.58 11.82 1.50
CA LEU A 124 -6.54 10.71 1.52
C LEU A 124 -5.83 9.37 1.74
N ILE A 125 -4.72 9.16 1.03
CA ILE A 125 -3.87 7.98 1.14
C ILE A 125 -2.42 8.46 1.20
N ASN A 126 -1.78 8.33 2.36
CA ASN A 126 -0.42 8.85 2.57
C ASN A 126 0.33 8.08 3.66
N THR A 127 0.50 6.77 3.49
CA THR A 127 1.42 6.00 4.34
C THR A 127 2.75 5.78 3.61
N PRO A 128 3.90 5.83 4.31
CA PRO A 128 5.23 5.69 3.70
C PRO A 128 5.45 4.38 2.93
N GLU A 129 4.67 3.35 3.28
CA GLU A 129 4.76 1.99 2.73
C GLU A 129 4.00 1.81 1.41
N LEU A 130 3.14 2.79 1.04
CA LEU A 130 2.31 2.70 -0.17
C LEU A 130 2.99 3.34 -1.38
N LEU A 131 2.96 2.62 -2.50
CA LEU A 131 3.43 3.09 -3.81
C LEU A 131 2.54 4.18 -4.41
N VAL A 132 1.29 4.30 -3.92
CA VAL A 132 0.31 5.28 -4.38
C VAL A 132 0.00 6.24 -3.25
N LYS A 133 0.22 7.54 -3.47
CA LYS A 133 -0.24 8.60 -2.57
C LYS A 133 -1.31 9.42 -3.25
N TRP A 134 -2.33 9.79 -2.51
CA TRP A 134 -3.46 10.54 -3.04
C TRP A 134 -3.83 11.69 -2.11
N ASN A 135 -3.84 12.89 -2.68
CA ASN A 135 -4.19 14.13 -2.01
C ASN A 135 -5.41 14.77 -2.69
N ILE A 136 -6.26 15.40 -1.88
CA ILE A 136 -7.37 16.21 -2.35
C ILE A 136 -7.29 17.59 -1.71
N GLY A 137 -7.71 18.62 -2.43
CA GLY A 137 -7.69 19.98 -1.93
C GLY A 137 -8.68 20.89 -2.64
N GLY A 138 -8.72 22.13 -2.18
CA GLY A 138 -9.53 23.17 -2.79
C GLY A 138 -8.80 24.50 -2.80
N GLU A 139 -9.12 25.33 -3.79
CA GLU A 139 -8.67 26.72 -3.88
C GLU A 139 -9.89 27.63 -3.99
N ILE A 140 -9.92 28.70 -3.20
CA ILE A 140 -10.80 29.84 -3.41
C ILE A 140 -9.92 31.04 -3.66
N SER A 141 -10.06 31.64 -4.84
CA SER A 141 -9.23 32.76 -5.24
C SER A 141 -10.03 33.84 -5.95
N GLY A 142 -9.52 35.06 -5.88
CA GLY A 142 -10.10 36.19 -6.58
C GLY A 142 -9.04 37.05 -7.20
N LYS A 143 -9.45 37.80 -8.22
CA LYS A 143 -8.61 38.83 -8.84
C LYS A 143 -9.45 40.06 -9.15
N ARG A 144 -8.81 41.22 -9.06
CA ARG A 144 -9.41 42.52 -9.29
C ARG A 144 -8.35 43.50 -9.78
N SER A 145 -8.72 44.34 -10.75
CA SER A 145 -7.92 45.51 -11.07
C SER A 145 -8.05 46.56 -9.97
N VAL A 146 -6.92 47.14 -9.57
CA VAL A 146 -6.84 48.18 -8.53
C VAL A 146 -6.76 49.57 -9.14
N PHE A 147 -6.50 49.67 -10.45
CA PHE A 147 -6.56 50.91 -11.19
C PHE A 147 -7.91 51.02 -11.88
N ASP A 148 -8.67 52.03 -11.48
CA ASP A 148 -9.80 52.53 -12.24
C ASP A 148 -9.19 53.27 -13.42
N ILE A 149 -9.56 52.87 -14.64
CA ILE A 149 -9.22 53.66 -15.81
C ILE A 149 -10.21 54.83 -15.82
N GLN A 150 -10.02 55.77 -14.90
CA GLN A 150 -10.66 57.07 -14.95
C GLN A 150 -9.81 57.92 -15.89
N ASP A 151 -10.36 58.16 -17.08
CA ASP A 151 -10.31 59.42 -17.83
C ASP A 151 -8.93 60.09 -18.03
N GLU A 152 -8.52 60.14 -19.31
CA GLU A 152 -8.66 61.32 -20.19
C GLU A 152 -7.47 61.61 -21.13
N ASP A 153 -6.23 61.19 -20.87
CA ASP A 153 -5.10 61.77 -21.65
C ASP A 153 -4.13 60.82 -22.36
N THR A 154 -4.33 59.49 -22.41
CA THR A 154 -3.31 58.60 -23.04
C THR A 154 -3.82 57.45 -23.92
N MET A 155 -5.12 57.23 -24.09
CA MET A 155 -5.60 55.97 -24.70
C MET A 155 -6.34 56.07 -26.03
N PHE A 156 -6.35 57.24 -26.68
CA PHE A 156 -6.93 57.36 -28.03
C PHE A 156 -5.99 57.99 -29.06
N ILE A 157 -4.68 58.07 -28.75
CA ILE A 157 -3.70 58.39 -29.78
C ILE A 157 -3.32 57.07 -30.48
N ARG A 158 -4.09 56.74 -31.54
CA ARG A 158 -3.89 55.63 -32.50
C ARG A 158 -4.17 54.20 -31.98
N GLU A 159 -5.38 53.68 -32.27
CA GLU A 159 -5.64 52.26 -32.60
C GLU A 159 -5.19 51.17 -31.59
N PHE A 160 -5.05 51.50 -30.32
CA PHE A 160 -4.50 50.59 -29.31
C PHE A 160 -5.42 50.47 -28.10
N SER A 161 -6.14 49.34 -28.03
CA SER A 161 -6.95 49.01 -26.86
C SER A 161 -6.09 48.40 -25.75
N PRO A 162 -6.21 48.86 -24.50
CA PRO A 162 -5.64 48.18 -23.34
C PRO A 162 -6.27 46.80 -23.18
N THR A 163 -5.52 45.81 -22.71
CA THR A 163 -6.11 44.59 -22.15
C THR A 163 -7.04 45.00 -21.00
N PHE A 164 -8.36 44.79 -21.14
CA PHE A 164 -9.32 45.30 -20.17
C PHE A 164 -9.05 44.76 -18.74
N PRO A 165 -9.09 45.63 -17.71
CA PRO A 165 -8.99 45.22 -16.32
C PRO A 165 -10.14 44.28 -15.94
N THR A 166 -9.85 43.16 -15.27
CA THR A 166 -10.94 42.33 -14.73
C THR A 166 -11.48 42.98 -13.46
N TRP A 167 -12.72 43.48 -13.51
CA TRP A 167 -13.32 44.25 -12.41
C TRP A 167 -13.52 43.45 -11.12
N GLY A 168 -13.74 42.14 -11.25
CA GLY A 168 -13.77 41.21 -10.13
C GLY A 168 -14.06 39.79 -10.58
N VAL A 169 -13.25 38.84 -10.13
CA VAL A 169 -13.45 37.41 -10.34
C VAL A 169 -13.36 36.69 -9.01
N LEU A 170 -14.24 35.72 -8.79
CA LEU A 170 -14.14 34.73 -7.72
C LEU A 170 -14.13 33.34 -8.35
N GLU A 171 -13.14 32.53 -8.01
CA GLU A 171 -12.92 31.20 -8.56
C GLU A 171 -12.82 30.19 -7.44
N GLY A 172 -13.52 29.06 -7.59
CA GLY A 172 -13.44 27.91 -6.71
C GLY A 172 -12.98 26.69 -7.51
N ARG A 173 -11.93 26.00 -7.05
CA ARG A 173 -11.42 24.76 -7.67
C ARG A 173 -11.38 23.60 -6.67
N LEU A 174 -11.65 22.42 -7.18
CA LEU A 174 -11.27 21.14 -6.60
C LEU A 174 -9.94 20.70 -7.21
N LEU A 175 -9.03 20.23 -6.36
CA LEU A 175 -7.67 19.86 -6.70
C LEU A 175 -7.41 18.42 -6.28
N THR A 176 -6.66 17.68 -7.08
CA THR A 176 -6.19 16.36 -6.68
C THR A 176 -4.82 16.05 -7.25
N ASP A 177 -3.97 15.47 -6.39
CA ASP A 177 -2.64 14.99 -6.77
C ASP A 177 -2.56 13.49 -6.49
N VAL A 178 -2.12 12.71 -7.48
CA VAL A 178 -1.89 11.27 -7.38
C VAL A 178 -0.42 10.99 -7.71
N GLU A 179 0.30 10.37 -6.79
CA GLU A 179 1.71 9.99 -6.94
C GLU A 179 1.81 8.48 -7.11
N ILE A 180 2.48 8.02 -8.17
CA ILE A 180 2.70 6.60 -8.51
C ILE A 180 4.19 6.43 -8.86
N GLY A 181 5.02 6.17 -7.86
CA GLY A 181 6.48 6.13 -8.04
C GLY A 181 7.03 7.48 -8.57
N PRO A 182 7.76 7.52 -9.69
CA PRO A 182 8.29 8.76 -10.26
C PRO A 182 7.25 9.60 -11.02
N LEU A 183 6.01 9.11 -11.13
CA LEU A 183 4.93 9.77 -11.87
C LEU A 183 4.02 10.53 -10.89
N LEU A 184 3.81 11.81 -11.15
CA LEU A 184 2.83 12.64 -10.46
C LEU A 184 1.74 13.06 -11.45
N ILE A 185 0.50 12.93 -11.04
CA ILE A 185 -0.68 13.32 -11.82
C ILE A 185 -1.43 14.38 -11.03
N HIS A 186 -1.70 15.51 -11.67
CA HIS A 186 -2.44 16.62 -11.10
C HIS A 186 -3.73 16.84 -11.88
N LEU A 187 -4.86 16.93 -11.19
CA LEU A 187 -6.13 17.32 -11.78
C LEU A 187 -6.67 18.54 -11.05
N SER A 188 -7.18 19.49 -11.81
CA SER A 188 -7.89 20.64 -11.27
C SER A 188 -9.16 20.89 -12.06
N GLY A 189 -10.25 21.16 -11.36
CA GLY A 189 -11.54 21.45 -11.98
C GLY A 189 -12.30 22.44 -11.12
N GLY A 190 -12.97 23.41 -11.72
CA GLY A 190 -13.59 24.47 -10.95
C GLY A 190 -14.57 25.34 -11.71
N TYR A 191 -15.09 26.31 -10.98
CA TYR A 191 -16.04 27.29 -11.47
C TYR A 191 -15.53 28.69 -11.17
N ARG A 192 -15.56 29.54 -12.19
CA ARG A 192 -15.22 30.95 -12.14
C ARG A 192 -16.49 31.76 -12.25
N ARG A 193 -16.76 32.57 -11.22
CA ARG A 193 -17.76 33.63 -11.25
C ARG A 193 -17.10 34.94 -11.60
N ASN A 194 -17.54 35.56 -12.69
CA ASN A 194 -17.15 36.92 -13.01
C ASN A 194 -18.26 37.85 -12.53
N PHE A 195 -17.89 39.02 -11.99
CA PHE A 195 -18.85 40.02 -11.55
C PHE A 195 -19.00 41.09 -12.62
N ASP A 196 -20.25 41.34 -13.03
CA ASP A 196 -20.57 42.39 -14.00
C ASP A 196 -20.31 43.78 -13.44
N ASN A 197 -19.83 44.68 -14.30
CA ASN A 197 -19.86 46.10 -14.05
C ASN A 197 -21.11 46.71 -14.73
N LYS A 198 -21.96 47.39 -13.95
CA LYS A 198 -23.10 48.16 -14.49
C LYS A 198 -22.73 49.59 -14.91
N GLY A 199 -21.45 49.96 -14.97
CA GLY A 199 -21.07 51.37 -14.93
C GLY A 199 -19.80 51.80 -15.64
N LEU A 200 -19.53 51.36 -16.87
CA LEU A 200 -18.74 52.23 -17.76
C LEU A 200 -19.72 53.18 -18.47
N PRO A 201 -19.65 54.51 -18.26
CA PRO A 201 -20.29 55.45 -19.16
C PRO A 201 -19.59 55.39 -20.52
N PHE A 202 -20.33 55.66 -21.59
CA PHE A 202 -19.80 55.89 -22.94
C PHE A 202 -18.50 56.72 -22.87
N PRO A 203 -17.31 56.21 -23.21
CA PRO A 203 -16.13 57.03 -23.38
C PRO A 203 -16.16 57.58 -24.79
N ALA A 204 -17.19 58.35 -25.08
CA ALA A 204 -17.23 59.19 -26.24
C ALA A 204 -17.32 60.60 -25.70
N ASN A 205 -16.37 61.44 -26.09
CA ASN A 205 -16.59 62.87 -26.10
C ASN A 205 -17.88 63.11 -26.91
N MET A 206 -19.02 63.23 -26.20
CA MET A 206 -20.34 63.24 -26.83
C MET A 206 -20.47 64.45 -27.75
N GLU A 207 -19.72 65.52 -27.47
CA GLU A 207 -19.60 66.69 -28.33
C GLU A 207 -18.92 66.36 -29.67
N ALA A 208 -17.89 65.48 -29.68
CA ALA A 208 -17.24 65.04 -30.91
C ALA A 208 -18.16 64.16 -31.76
N ILE A 209 -18.94 63.26 -31.14
CA ILE A 209 -19.93 62.45 -31.87
C ILE A 209 -21.09 63.32 -32.38
N GLN A 210 -21.61 64.24 -31.57
CA GLN A 210 -22.68 65.16 -31.97
C GLN A 210 -22.28 66.11 -33.11
N SER A 211 -20.98 66.32 -33.33
CA SER A 211 -20.45 67.10 -34.44
C SER A 211 -20.40 66.36 -35.78
N LEU A 212 -20.57 65.03 -35.79
CA LEU A 212 -20.54 64.20 -37.00
C LEU A 212 -21.90 64.15 -37.72
N PRO A 213 -21.96 63.83 -39.02
CA PRO A 213 -23.22 63.62 -39.73
C PRO A 213 -24.10 62.53 -39.09
N PRO A 214 -25.45 62.66 -39.07
CA PRO A 214 -26.35 61.74 -38.36
C PRO A 214 -26.22 60.25 -38.73
N ASP A 215 -25.86 59.96 -39.97
CA ASP A 215 -25.63 58.61 -40.49
C ASP A 215 -24.29 58.01 -40.04
N VAL A 216 -23.30 58.85 -39.70
CA VAL A 216 -22.03 58.45 -39.09
C VAL A 216 -22.20 58.32 -37.58
N GLN A 217 -23.01 59.18 -36.95
CA GLN A 217 -23.38 59.06 -35.53
C GLN A 217 -24.09 57.73 -35.24
N MET A 218 -25.12 57.38 -36.01
CA MET A 218 -25.82 56.10 -35.89
C MET A 218 -24.88 54.91 -36.07
N ARG A 219 -24.00 54.96 -37.08
CA ARG A 219 -23.01 53.89 -37.34
C ARG A 219 -21.98 53.76 -36.22
N LEU A 220 -21.53 54.87 -35.65
CA LEU A 220 -20.65 54.85 -34.48
C LEU A 220 -21.41 54.31 -33.27
N ILE A 221 -22.63 54.76 -33.00
CA ILE A 221 -23.43 54.27 -31.86
C ILE A 221 -23.72 52.76 -31.97
N GLU A 222 -24.06 52.26 -33.17
CA GLU A 222 -24.22 50.82 -33.44
C GLU A 222 -22.89 50.05 -33.32
N TYR A 223 -21.78 50.62 -33.81
CA TYR A 223 -20.44 50.08 -33.63
C TYR A 223 -20.08 50.01 -32.14
N TRP A 224 -20.14 51.10 -31.39
CA TRP A 224 -19.82 51.19 -29.96
C TRP A 224 -20.73 50.35 -29.06
N SER A 225 -22.01 50.20 -29.41
CA SER A 225 -22.91 49.28 -28.69
C SER A 225 -22.59 47.80 -28.96
N SER A 226 -21.89 47.49 -30.06
CA SER A 226 -21.29 46.16 -30.30
C SER A 226 -19.92 45.96 -29.63
N PHE A 227 -19.26 47.03 -29.16
CA PHE A 227 -18.05 46.98 -28.30
C PHE A 227 -18.35 46.79 -26.81
N TYR A 228 -19.63 46.79 -26.42
CA TYR A 228 -19.97 46.38 -25.06
C TYR A 228 -19.65 44.91 -24.92
N ASP A 229 -18.54 44.66 -24.22
CA ASP A 229 -18.09 43.35 -23.79
C ASP A 229 -19.30 42.62 -23.20
N PRO A 230 -19.74 41.48 -23.77
CA PRO A 230 -20.84 40.73 -23.21
C PRO A 230 -20.49 40.42 -21.74
N PRO A 231 -21.46 40.52 -20.82
CA PRO A 231 -21.22 40.32 -19.39
C PRO A 231 -20.39 39.07 -19.22
N TYR A 232 -19.16 39.22 -18.72
CA TYR A 232 -18.16 38.16 -18.67
C TYR A 232 -18.82 36.90 -18.11
N THR A 233 -19.18 35.94 -18.96
CA THR A 233 -20.01 34.84 -18.51
C THR A 233 -19.21 33.99 -17.53
N ASN A 234 -19.89 33.44 -16.53
CA ASN A 234 -19.25 32.49 -15.63
C ASN A 234 -18.62 31.35 -16.43
N ALA A 235 -17.51 30.81 -15.95
CA ALA A 235 -16.73 29.83 -16.70
C ALA A 235 -16.53 28.54 -15.91
N LEU A 236 -16.45 27.43 -16.63
CA LEU A 236 -15.86 26.19 -16.10
C LEU A 236 -14.38 26.19 -16.43
N VAL A 237 -13.55 25.83 -15.45
CA VAL A 237 -12.11 25.71 -15.62
C VAL A 237 -11.70 24.28 -15.36
N TRP A 238 -10.75 23.77 -16.15
CA TRP A 238 -10.24 22.42 -16.01
C TRP A 238 -8.75 22.36 -16.33
N GLY A 239 -8.10 21.32 -15.83
CA GLY A 239 -6.74 21.02 -16.21
C GLY A 239 -6.27 19.66 -15.70
N VAL A 240 -5.39 19.05 -16.47
CA VAL A 240 -4.74 17.77 -16.24
C VAL A 240 -3.26 17.94 -16.52
N ALA A 241 -2.41 17.61 -15.56
CA ALA A 241 -0.97 17.60 -15.75
C ALA A 241 -0.36 16.28 -15.29
N THR A 242 0.73 15.91 -15.96
CA THR A 242 1.57 14.78 -15.61
C THR A 242 3.00 15.30 -15.44
N GLU A 243 3.57 15.08 -14.28
CA GLU A 243 4.96 15.41 -13.93
C GLU A 243 5.75 14.11 -13.74
N ILE A 244 6.87 14.00 -14.43
CA ILE A 244 7.76 12.85 -14.40
C ILE A 244 9.05 13.28 -13.70
N LEU A 245 9.35 12.66 -12.56
CA LEU A 245 10.59 12.90 -11.84
C LEU A 245 11.77 12.29 -12.60
N LEU A 246 12.72 13.12 -13.01
CA LEU A 246 13.97 12.71 -13.67
C LEU A 246 15.11 12.51 -12.65
N GLY A 247 14.83 12.76 -11.37
CA GLY A 247 15.77 12.70 -10.25
C GLY A 247 15.34 13.65 -9.13
N PRO A 248 16.21 13.90 -8.13
CA PRO A 248 15.90 14.79 -7.01
C PRO A 248 15.84 16.28 -7.39
N TYR A 249 16.37 16.65 -8.56
CA TYR A 249 16.58 18.06 -8.96
C TYR A 249 15.92 18.44 -10.28
N ALA A 250 15.23 17.52 -10.94
CA ALA A 250 14.62 17.81 -12.23
C ALA A 250 13.34 17.02 -12.45
N SER A 251 12.36 17.66 -13.10
CA SER A 251 11.14 17.01 -13.56
C SER A 251 10.69 17.51 -14.92
N PHE A 252 10.05 16.62 -15.67
CA PHE A 252 9.46 16.90 -16.98
C PHE A 252 7.95 16.93 -16.86
N ILE A 253 7.30 17.93 -17.45
CA ILE A 253 5.88 18.23 -17.22
C ILE A 253 5.14 18.32 -18.56
N LEU A 254 4.02 17.60 -18.64
CA LEU A 254 3.04 17.68 -19.72
C LEU A 254 1.71 18.09 -19.14
N GLU A 255 1.06 19.10 -19.72
CA GLU A 255 -0.20 19.62 -19.25
C GLU A 255 -1.18 19.86 -20.40
N GLY A 256 -2.47 19.63 -20.13
CA GLY A 256 -3.58 20.22 -20.87
C GLY A 256 -4.51 20.94 -19.92
N SER A 257 -4.90 22.17 -20.24
CA SER A 257 -5.83 22.95 -19.44
C SER A 257 -6.75 23.81 -20.30
N GLY A 258 -7.85 24.27 -19.71
CA GLY A 258 -8.79 25.07 -20.47
C GLY A 258 -9.85 25.78 -19.64
N VAL A 259 -10.56 26.66 -20.33
CA VAL A 259 -11.68 27.45 -19.82
C VAL A 259 -12.82 27.34 -20.83
N TYR A 260 -13.98 26.90 -20.34
CA TYR A 260 -15.22 26.86 -21.09
C TYR A 260 -16.14 27.98 -20.63
N LEU A 261 -16.55 28.82 -21.58
CA LEU A 261 -17.46 29.94 -21.37
C LEU A 261 -18.84 29.62 -21.99
N PRO A 262 -19.84 29.22 -21.19
CA PRO A 262 -21.23 29.17 -21.64
C PRO A 262 -21.76 30.58 -21.84
N TYR A 263 -21.77 31.06 -23.08
CA TYR A 263 -22.25 32.40 -23.44
C TYR A 263 -23.77 32.50 -23.25
N ARG A 264 -24.25 33.64 -22.77
CA ARG A 264 -25.68 33.98 -22.69
C ARG A 264 -25.85 35.39 -23.26
N PHE A 265 -26.44 35.52 -24.45
CA PHE A 265 -26.87 36.85 -24.92
C PHE A 265 -28.00 37.35 -24.00
N LEU A 266 -27.86 38.58 -23.49
CA LEU A 266 -29.04 39.39 -23.16
C LEU A 266 -29.54 39.98 -24.49
N ASP A 267 -30.68 39.49 -24.96
CA ASP A 267 -31.71 40.08 -25.85
C ASP A 267 -31.33 40.88 -27.13
N MET A 268 -30.07 41.01 -27.55
CA MET A 268 -29.70 41.89 -28.68
C MET A 268 -29.00 41.23 -29.88
N ALA A 269 -28.84 39.91 -29.93
CA ALA A 269 -28.34 39.23 -31.14
C ALA A 269 -29.33 38.19 -31.70
N PRO A 270 -29.45 38.06 -33.03
CA PRO A 270 -30.32 37.07 -33.66
C PRO A 270 -29.89 35.64 -33.30
N ALA A 271 -30.90 34.80 -33.05
CA ALA A 271 -30.86 33.49 -32.37
C ALA A 271 -30.01 32.35 -32.99
N ASN A 272 -29.10 32.64 -33.93
CA ASN A 272 -28.42 31.60 -34.73
C ASN A 272 -26.89 31.51 -34.55
N TYR A 273 -26.29 32.14 -33.54
CA TYR A 273 -24.86 31.96 -33.26
C TYR A 273 -24.62 30.88 -32.19
N PRO A 274 -23.95 29.75 -32.52
CA PRO A 274 -23.49 28.79 -31.53
C PRO A 274 -22.29 29.39 -30.80
N ALA A 275 -22.54 30.24 -29.81
CA ALA A 275 -21.50 30.89 -29.05
C ALA A 275 -21.33 30.16 -27.72
N GLY A 276 -20.39 29.22 -27.67
CA GLY A 276 -19.66 28.85 -26.46
C GLY A 276 -18.19 29.07 -26.80
N VAL A 277 -17.42 29.71 -25.91
CA VAL A 277 -16.00 29.94 -26.16
C VAL A 277 -15.19 28.94 -25.35
N ASP A 278 -14.53 28.03 -26.05
CA ASP A 278 -13.53 27.13 -25.51
C ASP A 278 -12.11 27.66 -25.76
N THR A 279 -11.35 27.86 -24.69
CA THR A 279 -9.91 28.03 -24.77
C THR A 279 -9.26 26.82 -24.16
N SER A 280 -8.51 26.06 -24.97
CA SER A 280 -7.74 24.89 -24.53
C SER A 280 -6.27 25.08 -24.89
N ILE A 281 -5.41 24.84 -23.91
CA ILE A 281 -3.96 25.05 -23.97
C ILE A 281 -3.29 23.71 -23.67
N GLY A 282 -2.30 23.35 -24.46
CA GLY A 282 -1.34 22.32 -24.12
C GLY A 282 -0.02 22.96 -23.71
N THR A 283 0.66 22.35 -22.74
CA THR A 283 1.93 22.85 -22.21
C THR A 283 2.93 21.70 -22.09
N VAL A 284 4.16 21.95 -22.50
CA VAL A 284 5.32 21.09 -22.22
C VAL A 284 6.34 21.92 -21.47
N GLY A 285 6.90 21.39 -20.40
CA GLY A 285 7.95 22.08 -19.68
C GLY A 285 8.90 21.18 -18.91
N ILE A 286 9.94 21.81 -18.39
CA ILE A 286 10.95 21.22 -17.53
C ILE A 286 11.12 22.11 -16.31
N ARG A 287 11.31 21.46 -15.17
CA ARG A 287 11.54 22.09 -13.88
C ARG A 287 12.88 21.66 -13.33
N PHE A 288 13.64 22.60 -12.78
CA PHE A 288 14.87 22.36 -12.05
C PHE A 288 14.74 22.85 -10.62
N ILE A 289 15.18 22.04 -9.66
CA ILE A 289 15.19 22.37 -8.24
C ILE A 289 16.65 22.37 -7.79
N THR A 290 17.10 23.50 -7.25
CA THR A 290 18.46 23.61 -6.70
C THR A 290 18.53 22.97 -5.31
N PRO A 291 19.73 22.55 -4.85
CA PRO A 291 19.91 22.02 -3.49
C PRO A 291 19.49 23.00 -2.37
N VAL A 292 19.42 24.29 -2.69
CA VAL A 292 19.05 25.37 -1.75
C VAL A 292 17.55 25.73 -1.83
N GLY A 293 16.73 24.97 -2.56
CA GLY A 293 15.27 25.16 -2.59
C GLY A 293 14.75 26.25 -3.53
N VAL A 294 15.57 26.71 -4.47
CA VAL A 294 15.14 27.57 -5.58
C VAL A 294 14.74 26.71 -6.78
N THR A 295 13.56 26.96 -7.32
CA THR A 295 12.98 26.27 -8.47
C THR A 295 13.01 27.16 -9.71
N PHE A 296 13.44 26.61 -10.84
CA PHE A 296 13.39 27.22 -12.17
C PHE A 296 12.48 26.42 -13.08
N ASP A 297 11.46 27.06 -13.62
CA ASP A 297 10.50 26.44 -14.55
C ASP A 297 10.66 27.04 -15.95
N PHE A 298 10.69 26.18 -16.96
CA PHE A 298 10.66 26.57 -18.37
C PHE A 298 9.53 25.81 -19.05
N SER A 299 8.65 26.52 -19.74
CA SER A 299 7.58 25.86 -20.50
C SER A 299 7.23 26.57 -21.79
N VAL A 300 6.63 25.80 -22.69
CA VAL A 300 6.07 26.28 -23.95
C VAL A 300 4.63 25.81 -24.03
N ASP A 301 3.74 26.77 -24.27
CA ASP A 301 2.33 26.54 -24.47
C ASP A 301 1.99 26.56 -25.95
N TRP A 302 1.00 25.76 -26.33
CA TRP A 302 0.32 25.85 -27.63
C TRP A 302 -1.20 25.86 -27.48
N LEU A 303 -1.88 26.59 -28.36
CA LEU A 303 -3.33 26.67 -28.40
C LEU A 303 -3.93 25.58 -29.29
N PHE A 304 -4.93 24.87 -28.76
CA PHE A 304 -5.74 23.90 -29.50
C PHE A 304 -6.94 24.54 -30.20
N THR A 305 -7.37 25.72 -29.77
CA THR A 305 -8.55 26.41 -30.33
C THR A 305 -8.16 27.62 -31.16
N HIS A 306 -9.10 28.15 -31.96
CA HIS A 306 -8.87 29.26 -32.89
C HIS A 306 -8.78 30.65 -32.22
N LYS A 307 -8.58 30.73 -30.90
CA LYS A 307 -8.50 31.98 -30.14
C LYS A 307 -7.08 32.24 -29.66
N ASP A 308 -6.67 33.50 -29.70
CA ASP A 308 -5.32 33.98 -29.37
C ASP A 308 -5.04 34.00 -27.86
N PHE A 309 -3.75 33.99 -27.47
CA PHE A 309 -3.36 34.08 -26.05
C PHE A 309 -3.63 35.47 -25.47
N VAL A 310 -3.62 36.47 -26.35
CA VAL A 310 -4.03 37.83 -26.06
C VAL A 310 -5.45 37.95 -26.59
N GLY A 311 -6.43 37.99 -25.68
CA GLY A 311 -7.82 38.28 -26.01
C GLY A 311 -8.02 39.75 -26.34
N ASP A 312 -7.23 40.25 -27.27
CA ASP A 312 -7.38 41.58 -27.82
C ASP A 312 -8.17 41.40 -29.12
N TRP A 313 -9.46 41.71 -29.02
CA TRP A 313 -10.43 41.97 -30.09
C TRP A 313 -11.29 40.77 -30.50
N TYR A 314 -12.60 40.89 -30.27
CA TYR A 314 -13.61 40.16 -31.03
C TYR A 314 -13.92 40.96 -32.28
N PHE A 315 -13.51 40.50 -33.46
CA PHE A 315 -14.25 40.87 -34.66
C PHE A 315 -15.47 39.95 -34.76
N THR A 316 -16.61 40.42 -34.27
CA THR A 316 -17.88 39.90 -34.77
C THR A 316 -17.90 40.22 -36.26
N GLY A 317 -17.94 39.17 -37.08
CA GLY A 317 -18.08 39.34 -38.52
C GLY A 317 -19.25 40.27 -38.78
N VAL A 318 -18.98 41.40 -39.44
CA VAL A 318 -20.05 42.27 -39.91
C VAL A 318 -20.80 41.47 -40.97
N SER A 319 -21.87 40.82 -40.53
CA SER A 319 -22.84 40.20 -41.41
C SER A 319 -23.41 41.29 -42.30
N ARG A 320 -23.07 41.23 -43.59
CA ARG A 320 -23.64 42.00 -44.69
C ARG A 320 -23.61 43.52 -44.49
N LEU A 321 -22.67 44.17 -45.17
CA LEU A 321 -22.89 45.53 -45.66
C LEU A 321 -24.27 45.56 -46.36
N PRO A 322 -25.21 46.45 -45.98
CA PRO A 322 -26.43 46.64 -46.74
C PRO A 322 -26.06 47.06 -48.16
N ARG A 323 -26.50 46.27 -49.15
CA ARG A 323 -26.47 46.65 -50.56
C ARG A 323 -27.40 47.85 -50.75
N GLU A 324 -26.95 49.07 -50.50
CA GLU A 324 -27.66 50.28 -50.92
C GLU A 324 -26.79 51.54 -50.75
N LYS A 325 -25.73 51.64 -51.57
CA LYS A 325 -25.42 52.81 -52.42
C LYS A 325 -24.04 52.65 -53.04
N GLU A 326 -23.99 53.06 -54.29
CA GLU A 326 -22.88 53.01 -55.25
C GLU A 326 -21.52 53.32 -54.62
N TRP A 327 -20.61 52.34 -54.66
CA TRP A 327 -19.19 52.55 -54.57
C TRP A 327 -18.53 51.85 -55.75
N GLU A 328 -17.74 52.62 -56.49
CA GLU A 328 -16.90 52.20 -57.58
C GLU A 328 -15.94 51.08 -57.11
N GLU A 329 -15.87 50.04 -57.95
CA GLU A 329 -14.78 49.06 -58.09
C GLU A 329 -13.95 48.72 -56.85
N ILE A 330 -14.52 47.91 -55.94
CA ILE A 330 -13.70 46.89 -55.28
C ILE A 330 -13.47 45.79 -56.32
N PRO A 331 -12.22 45.43 -56.68
CA PRO A 331 -11.96 44.39 -57.67
C PRO A 331 -12.74 43.12 -57.34
N SER A 332 -13.55 42.64 -58.29
CA SER A 332 -14.33 41.41 -58.16
C SER A 332 -13.36 40.23 -58.03
N GLY A 333 -13.07 39.83 -56.80
CA GLY A 333 -12.08 38.80 -56.48
C GLY A 333 -11.53 38.88 -55.05
N ALA A 334 -11.76 39.98 -54.32
CA ALA A 334 -11.42 40.06 -52.90
C ALA A 334 -12.42 39.23 -52.07
N GLU A 335 -12.20 37.92 -52.00
CA GLU A 335 -12.68 37.14 -50.87
C GLU A 335 -12.03 37.73 -49.61
N VAL A 336 -12.86 38.29 -48.72
CA VAL A 336 -12.41 38.64 -47.37
C VAL A 336 -12.19 37.31 -46.65
N GLU A 337 -11.00 36.73 -46.84
CA GLU A 337 -10.56 35.56 -46.09
C GLU A 337 -10.62 35.91 -44.61
N ASN A 338 -11.41 35.13 -43.86
CA ASN A 338 -11.60 35.29 -42.43
C ASN A 338 -10.24 35.39 -41.71
N TYR A 339 -10.15 36.38 -40.82
CA TYR A 339 -8.99 36.70 -39.98
C TYR A 339 -8.55 35.48 -39.14
N TYR A 340 -7.67 34.64 -39.68
CA TYR A 340 -7.05 33.55 -38.94
C TYR A 340 -5.58 33.91 -38.65
N ASN A 341 -5.22 33.92 -37.37
CA ASN A 341 -3.83 33.89 -36.93
C ASN A 341 -3.17 32.60 -37.46
N LEU A 342 -2.38 32.74 -38.53
CA LEU A 342 -1.71 31.62 -39.19
C LEU A 342 -0.35 31.27 -38.55
N LEU A 343 0.21 32.13 -37.68
CA LEU A 343 1.63 32.03 -37.28
C LEU A 343 1.97 32.29 -35.80
N GLY A 344 1.01 32.45 -34.89
CA GLY A 344 1.26 32.83 -33.49
C GLY A 344 0.61 31.94 -32.44
N ARG A 345 0.83 30.61 -32.47
CA ARG A 345 0.20 29.69 -31.49
C ARG A 345 1.06 29.34 -30.28
N TRP A 346 2.19 30.02 -30.07
CA TRP A 346 3.16 29.65 -29.05
C TRP A 346 3.33 30.75 -28.00
N ARG A 347 3.41 30.34 -26.72
CA ARG A 347 3.76 31.22 -25.60
C ARG A 347 4.87 30.57 -24.77
N TYR A 348 5.91 31.35 -24.48
CA TYR A 348 7.11 30.91 -23.77
C TYR A 348 7.10 31.41 -22.34
N HIS A 349 7.42 30.53 -21.40
CA HIS A 349 7.30 30.80 -19.98
C HIS A 349 8.64 30.56 -19.28
N PHE A 350 8.95 31.45 -18.34
CA PHE A 350 10.08 31.30 -17.44
C PHE A 350 9.67 31.67 -16.00
N GLY A 351 9.94 30.79 -15.05
CA GLY A 351 9.50 30.94 -13.67
C GLY A 351 10.64 30.74 -12.70
N ILE A 352 10.67 31.58 -11.66
CA ILE A 352 11.55 31.43 -10.50
C ILE A 352 10.65 31.37 -9.27
N THR A 353 10.85 30.34 -8.45
CA THR A 353 10.16 30.21 -7.17
C THR A 353 11.15 29.87 -6.07
N THR A 354 11.11 30.62 -4.97
CA THR A 354 11.91 30.35 -3.76
C THR A 354 11.00 29.91 -2.63
N THR A 355 11.38 28.94 -1.81
CA THR A 355 10.63 28.58 -0.60
C THR A 355 11.57 28.57 0.60
N ASN A 356 11.30 29.39 1.61
CA ASN A 356 12.10 29.49 2.83
C ASN A 356 11.21 29.45 4.07
N PRO A 357 11.66 28.84 5.19
CA PRO A 357 10.99 29.01 6.47
C PRO A 357 11.16 30.45 6.96
N LEU A 358 10.07 31.12 7.36
CA LEU A 358 10.12 32.46 7.98
C LEU A 358 10.67 32.43 9.40
N ILE A 359 10.38 31.33 10.10
CA ILE A 359 10.99 31.01 11.38
C ILE A 359 12.04 29.96 11.06
N PRO A 360 13.35 30.30 11.00
CA PRO A 360 14.36 29.28 10.90
C PRO A 360 14.14 28.31 12.06
N GLU A 361 13.97 27.02 11.75
CA GLU A 361 13.99 26.01 12.79
C GLU A 361 15.24 26.26 13.63
N PRO A 362 15.13 26.29 14.98
CA PRO A 362 16.29 26.50 15.81
C PRO A 362 17.33 25.47 15.40
N GLU A 363 18.49 25.94 14.89
CA GLU A 363 19.58 25.06 14.49
C GLU A 363 19.79 24.05 15.61
N GLU A 364 19.54 22.77 15.35
CA GLU A 364 19.88 21.75 16.31
C GLU A 364 21.38 21.90 16.58
N PRO A 365 21.79 22.20 17.84
CA PRO A 365 23.20 22.40 18.12
C PRO A 365 23.95 21.14 17.67
N PRO A 366 25.06 21.27 16.92
CA PRO A 366 25.70 20.13 16.31
C PRO A 366 25.97 19.08 17.37
N LYS A 367 25.33 17.93 17.16
CA LYS A 367 25.34 16.80 18.08
C LYS A 367 26.78 16.35 18.29
N GLY A 368 27.08 15.93 19.51
CA GLY A 368 28.33 15.20 19.76
C GLY A 368 28.10 13.72 19.55
N GLU A 369 29.17 12.98 19.34
CA GLU A 369 29.12 11.55 19.09
C GLU A 369 29.58 10.77 20.33
N ILE A 370 28.96 9.62 20.58
CA ILE A 370 29.47 8.63 21.54
C ILE A 370 29.70 7.32 20.79
N ALA A 371 30.97 6.93 20.65
CA ALA A 371 31.34 5.64 20.11
C ALA A 371 31.46 4.63 21.25
N VAL A 372 30.45 3.78 21.41
CA VAL A 372 30.40 2.70 22.39
C VAL A 372 31.02 1.45 21.77
N SER A 373 31.91 0.79 22.50
CA SER A 373 32.41 -0.55 22.13
C SER A 373 32.27 -1.49 23.32
N VAL A 374 31.66 -2.67 23.12
CA VAL A 374 31.34 -3.61 24.19
C VAL A 374 32.00 -4.95 23.93
N ARG A 375 32.79 -5.42 24.91
CA ARG A 375 33.54 -6.69 24.84
C ARG A 375 33.33 -7.55 26.08
N ASP A 376 33.52 -8.84 25.94
CA ASP A 376 33.56 -9.78 27.05
C ASP A 376 34.85 -9.59 27.85
N ALA A 377 34.73 -9.40 29.17
CA ALA A 377 35.88 -9.08 30.02
C ALA A 377 36.91 -10.21 30.17
N HIS A 378 36.60 -11.44 29.75
CA HIS A 378 37.51 -12.59 29.84
C HIS A 378 38.09 -12.98 28.49
N THR A 379 37.25 -13.04 27.45
CA THR A 379 37.64 -13.49 26.12
C THR A 379 38.03 -12.35 25.18
N ASP A 380 37.76 -11.11 25.56
CA ASP A 380 37.91 -9.89 24.74
C ASP A 380 37.12 -9.92 23.40
N LEU A 381 36.20 -10.88 23.24
CA LEU A 381 35.34 -10.97 22.07
C LEU A 381 34.25 -9.87 22.10
N PRO A 382 33.85 -9.36 20.92
CA PRO A 382 32.79 -8.37 20.82
C PRO A 382 31.45 -8.93 21.33
N LEU A 383 30.64 -8.05 21.94
CA LEU A 383 29.33 -8.42 22.47
C LEU A 383 28.23 -7.53 21.87
N VAL A 384 27.26 -8.16 21.23
CA VAL A 384 25.92 -7.58 21.02
C VAL A 384 25.26 -7.37 22.38
N ALA A 385 25.06 -6.13 22.80
CA ALA A 385 24.54 -5.72 24.10
C ALA A 385 23.58 -4.54 23.94
N GLN A 386 22.56 -4.47 24.80
CA GLN A 386 21.60 -3.37 24.80
C GLN A 386 22.20 -2.14 25.47
N VAL A 387 22.21 -1.01 24.77
CA VAL A 387 22.65 0.30 25.26
C VAL A 387 21.41 1.17 25.46
N THR A 388 21.18 1.61 26.70
CA THR A 388 20.06 2.51 27.06
C THR A 388 20.61 3.85 27.50
N VAL A 389 20.19 4.92 26.84
CA VAL A 389 20.60 6.30 27.10
C VAL A 389 19.46 7.04 27.79
N LYS A 390 19.75 7.64 28.94
CA LYS A 390 18.80 8.48 29.68
C LYS A 390 19.32 9.90 29.88
N LYS A 391 18.43 10.89 29.81
CA LYS A 391 18.67 12.28 30.25
C LYS A 391 17.55 12.67 31.19
N GLU A 392 17.91 13.25 32.34
CA GLU A 392 16.94 13.72 33.35
C GLU A 392 15.93 12.67 33.88
N GLY A 393 16.14 11.39 33.59
CA GLY A 393 15.29 10.28 34.04
C GLY A 393 14.54 9.58 32.91
N GLU A 394 14.35 10.25 31.78
CA GLU A 394 13.67 9.72 30.59
C GLU A 394 14.63 8.94 29.69
N VAL A 395 14.11 7.91 29.02
CA VAL A 395 14.84 7.14 28.01
C VAL A 395 14.76 7.89 26.70
N ILE A 396 15.91 8.26 26.14
CA ILE A 396 15.99 8.93 24.83
C ILE A 396 16.23 7.89 23.74
N GLU A 397 17.16 6.96 23.98
CA GLU A 397 17.51 5.91 23.03
C GLU A 397 17.73 4.57 23.74
N ALA A 398 17.36 3.50 23.05
CA ALA A 398 17.58 2.13 23.49
C ALA A 398 17.89 1.24 22.28
N LEU A 399 19.17 1.11 21.96
CA LEU A 399 19.64 0.42 20.76
C LEU A 399 20.65 -0.69 21.13
N PRO A 400 20.67 -1.82 20.41
CA PRO A 400 21.73 -2.80 20.55
C PRO A 400 23.02 -2.35 19.84
N THR A 401 24.17 -2.84 20.30
CA THR A 401 25.41 -2.80 19.52
C THR A 401 25.35 -3.75 18.32
N ASP A 402 26.18 -3.48 17.30
CA ASP A 402 26.35 -4.36 16.13
C ASP A 402 27.07 -5.67 16.49
N GLU A 403 27.25 -6.56 15.49
CA GLU A 403 27.95 -7.84 15.67
C GLU A 403 29.43 -7.67 16.05
N ALA A 404 30.03 -6.52 15.71
CA ALA A 404 31.39 -6.14 16.13
C ALA A 404 31.43 -5.49 17.52
N GLY A 405 30.28 -5.41 18.21
CA GLY A 405 30.15 -4.85 19.55
C GLY A 405 30.17 -3.32 19.59
N ASN A 406 30.00 -2.64 18.47
CA ASN A 406 30.09 -1.19 18.36
C ASN A 406 28.71 -0.53 18.22
N LEU A 407 28.60 0.71 18.67
CA LEU A 407 27.43 1.57 18.45
C LEU A 407 27.88 3.03 18.44
N LEU A 408 27.45 3.79 17.43
CA LEU A 408 27.68 5.22 17.35
C LEU A 408 26.37 5.96 17.67
N LEU A 409 26.37 6.74 18.73
CA LEU A 409 25.22 7.55 19.16
C LEU A 409 25.49 9.02 18.80
N SER A 410 24.50 9.70 18.22
CA SER A 410 24.58 11.14 17.91
C SER A 410 23.60 11.89 18.81
N LEU A 411 24.11 12.57 19.83
CA LEU A 411 23.30 13.17 20.89
C LEU A 411 23.57 14.67 21.01
N ALA A 412 22.53 15.45 21.35
CA ALA A 412 22.69 16.87 21.65
C ALA A 412 23.66 17.09 22.84
N PRO A 413 24.34 18.24 22.95
CA PRO A 413 25.19 18.53 24.10
C PRO A 413 24.43 18.41 25.43
N GLY A 414 25.02 17.73 26.41
CA GLY A 414 24.37 17.46 27.69
C GLY A 414 24.99 16.30 28.47
N ILE A 415 24.42 16.02 29.65
CA ILE A 415 24.87 14.93 30.52
C ILE A 415 23.88 13.77 30.41
N TYR A 416 24.38 12.60 30.05
CA TYR A 416 23.59 11.39 29.81
C TYR A 416 24.00 10.26 30.75
N LYS A 417 23.02 9.48 31.21
CA LYS A 417 23.24 8.22 31.93
C LYS A 417 23.07 7.06 30.95
N ILE A 418 24.15 6.35 30.66
CA ILE A 418 24.18 5.22 29.74
C ILE A 418 24.23 3.93 30.54
N SER A 419 23.30 3.02 30.30
CA SER A 419 23.28 1.66 30.87
C SER A 419 23.51 0.64 29.77
N ILE A 420 24.46 -0.26 29.96
CA ILE A 420 24.80 -1.33 29.00
C ILE A 420 24.53 -2.67 29.66
N SER A 421 23.64 -3.46 29.05
CA SER A 421 23.19 -4.75 29.57
C SER A 421 23.19 -5.83 28.49
N LYS A 422 23.59 -7.03 28.89
CA LYS A 422 23.47 -8.26 28.10
C LYS A 422 23.03 -9.38 29.02
N GLU A 423 22.14 -10.24 28.57
CA GLU A 423 21.70 -11.39 29.35
C GLU A 423 22.91 -12.27 29.75
N GLY A 424 22.96 -12.70 31.00
CA GLY A 424 24.09 -13.44 31.56
C GLY A 424 25.30 -12.60 31.98
N TYR A 425 25.28 -11.28 31.80
CA TYR A 425 26.34 -10.35 32.21
C TYR A 425 25.88 -9.36 33.28
N ILE A 426 26.85 -8.79 34.01
CA ILE A 426 26.61 -7.72 34.98
C ILE A 426 26.44 -6.39 34.22
N THR A 427 25.27 -5.77 34.35
CA THR A 427 24.97 -4.45 33.75
C THR A 427 25.93 -3.38 34.26
N ARG A 428 26.48 -2.56 33.35
CA ARG A 428 27.29 -1.38 33.69
C ARG A 428 26.54 -0.10 33.40
N LYS A 429 26.76 0.91 34.24
CA LYS A 429 26.16 2.24 34.11
C LYS A 429 27.27 3.31 34.08
N PHE A 430 27.10 4.30 33.23
CA PHE A 430 28.05 5.38 32.99
C PHE A 430 27.30 6.71 32.98
N THR A 431 28.00 7.78 33.36
CA THR A 431 27.54 9.16 33.15
C THR A 431 28.49 9.80 32.15
N VAL A 432 27.99 10.23 31.00
CA VAL A 432 28.78 10.78 29.90
C VAL A 432 28.33 12.20 29.59
N THR A 433 29.29 13.12 29.48
CA THR A 433 29.04 14.51 29.08
C THR A 433 29.37 14.68 27.61
N VAL A 434 28.36 14.96 26.80
CA VAL A 434 28.49 15.22 25.35
C VAL A 434 28.68 16.72 25.15
N LYS A 435 29.73 17.09 24.42
CA LYS A 435 30.03 18.48 24.03
C LYS A 435 29.74 18.67 22.54
N LYS A 436 29.46 19.91 22.14
CA LYS A 436 29.18 20.32 20.75
C LYS A 436 30.28 19.83 19.81
N GLY A 437 29.92 19.00 18.82
CA GLY A 437 30.83 18.46 17.79
C GLY A 437 32.00 17.61 18.30
N ALA A 438 31.97 17.17 19.56
CA ALA A 438 33.01 16.32 20.14
C ALA A 438 32.60 14.85 20.10
N SER A 439 33.56 13.97 19.82
CA SER A 439 33.37 12.51 19.90
C SER A 439 33.91 11.97 21.22
N VAL A 440 33.15 11.13 21.90
CA VAL A 440 33.50 10.46 23.15
C VAL A 440 33.56 8.95 22.91
N ASN A 441 34.72 8.35 23.15
CA ASN A 441 34.86 6.89 23.09
C ASN A 441 34.54 6.28 24.45
N LEU A 442 33.63 5.30 24.47
CA LEU A 442 33.21 4.56 25.66
C LEU A 442 33.45 3.05 25.49
N PRO A 443 34.68 2.57 25.73
CA PRO A 443 34.97 1.14 25.75
C PRO A 443 34.47 0.50 27.04
N VAL A 444 33.75 -0.62 26.91
CA VAL A 444 33.09 -1.30 28.03
C VAL A 444 33.32 -2.80 27.98
N SER A 445 33.99 -3.32 29.00
CA SER A 445 34.10 -4.75 29.24
C SER A 445 33.00 -5.22 30.20
N LEU A 446 32.17 -6.17 29.78
CA LEU A 446 31.14 -6.79 30.61
C LEU A 446 31.64 -8.10 31.22
N LYS A 447 31.43 -8.29 32.53
CA LYS A 447 31.74 -9.54 33.23
C LYS A 447 30.51 -10.46 33.27
N LYS A 448 30.69 -11.74 32.94
CA LYS A 448 29.61 -12.74 33.10
C LYS A 448 29.20 -12.82 34.57
N LYS A 449 27.90 -12.97 34.81
CA LYS A 449 27.34 -13.20 36.14
C LYS A 449 27.72 -14.61 36.58
N THR A 450 28.58 -14.74 37.57
CA THR A 450 28.87 -16.03 38.22
C THR A 450 27.68 -16.43 39.08
N ILE A 451 26.99 -17.52 38.69
CA ILE A 451 25.96 -18.14 39.51
C ILE A 451 26.66 -19.13 40.44
N PRO A 452 26.69 -18.92 41.77
CA PRO A 452 27.26 -19.92 42.67
C PRO A 452 26.38 -21.18 42.63
N THR A 453 27.02 -22.31 42.35
CA THR A 453 26.39 -23.65 42.29
C THR A 453 26.06 -24.16 43.69
N GLY A 454 24.96 -24.91 43.84
CA GLY A 454 24.73 -25.77 45.02
C GLY A 454 25.43 -27.12 44.85
N ILE A 455 25.60 -27.86 45.95
CA ILE A 455 26.17 -29.21 45.97
C ILE A 455 25.07 -30.22 46.32
N VAL A 456 24.92 -31.28 45.52
CA VAL A 456 24.10 -32.45 45.86
C VAL A 456 25.03 -33.59 46.25
N ALA A 457 24.98 -34.00 47.51
CA ALA A 457 25.79 -35.09 48.07
C ALA A 457 24.97 -36.39 48.03
N VAL A 458 25.16 -37.20 46.98
CA VAL A 458 24.42 -38.44 46.74
C VAL A 458 25.09 -39.59 47.50
N LYS A 459 24.28 -40.47 48.11
CA LYS A 459 24.74 -41.73 48.70
C LYS A 459 23.81 -42.87 48.28
N VAL A 460 24.35 -43.89 47.61
CA VAL A 460 23.56 -44.99 47.02
C VAL A 460 23.79 -46.29 47.78
N THR A 461 22.71 -46.96 48.21
CA THR A 461 22.77 -48.24 48.94
C THR A 461 21.78 -49.28 48.40
N ASP A 462 22.08 -50.56 48.63
CA ASP A 462 21.23 -51.70 48.30
C ASP A 462 20.09 -51.86 49.32
N SER A 463 18.85 -52.12 48.85
CA SER A 463 17.66 -52.22 49.70
C SER A 463 17.61 -53.44 50.62
N LYS A 464 18.33 -54.53 50.29
CA LYS A 464 18.33 -55.79 51.03
C LYS A 464 19.54 -55.92 51.97
N THR A 465 20.71 -55.49 51.51
CA THR A 465 21.98 -55.67 52.22
C THR A 465 22.44 -54.40 52.92
N GLY A 466 21.94 -53.22 52.55
CA GLY A 466 22.40 -51.93 53.06
C GLY A 466 23.80 -51.53 52.59
N ASN A 467 24.45 -52.36 51.76
CA ASN A 467 25.80 -52.11 51.26
C ASN A 467 25.80 -50.93 50.26
N PRO A 468 26.91 -50.17 50.18
CA PRO A 468 27.06 -49.12 49.18
C PRO A 468 27.06 -49.71 47.77
N VAL A 469 26.43 -48.99 46.83
CA VAL A 469 26.32 -49.41 45.43
C VAL A 469 27.00 -48.37 44.54
N MET A 470 27.96 -48.82 43.72
CA MET A 470 28.51 -48.01 42.64
C MET A 470 27.47 -47.89 41.53
N ALA A 471 27.06 -46.66 41.22
CA ALA A 471 25.94 -46.37 40.34
C ALA A 471 26.25 -45.20 39.41
N ASN A 472 25.65 -45.23 38.23
CA ASN A 472 25.69 -44.15 37.26
C ASN A 472 24.47 -43.24 37.43
N ILE A 473 24.72 -41.94 37.53
CA ILE A 473 23.74 -40.88 37.74
C ILE A 473 23.61 -40.08 36.46
N THR A 474 22.42 -40.09 35.87
CA THR A 474 22.06 -39.26 34.71
C THR A 474 21.01 -38.24 35.10
N PHE A 475 20.95 -37.12 34.37
CA PHE A 475 20.09 -35.98 34.70
C PHE A 475 18.98 -35.82 33.66
N SER A 476 17.85 -35.24 34.07
CA SER A 476 16.79 -34.80 33.16
C SER A 476 17.24 -33.72 32.17
N ASP A 477 18.29 -32.96 32.53
CA ASP A 477 18.95 -31.99 31.66
C ASP A 477 20.07 -32.68 30.86
N PRO A 478 19.93 -32.83 29.54
CA PRO A 478 20.89 -33.55 28.71
C PRO A 478 22.23 -32.82 28.56
N GLU A 479 22.34 -31.54 28.96
CA GLU A 479 23.62 -30.81 28.94
C GLU A 479 24.55 -31.22 30.10
N ILE A 480 24.03 -31.91 31.12
CA ILE A 480 24.81 -32.36 32.27
C ILE A 480 25.34 -33.76 32.00
N SER A 481 26.67 -33.89 31.94
CA SER A 481 27.32 -35.19 31.74
C SER A 481 27.03 -36.17 32.89
N PRO A 482 26.86 -37.47 32.60
CA PRO A 482 26.68 -38.49 33.63
C PRO A 482 27.82 -38.54 34.64
N ILE A 483 27.50 -38.89 35.88
CA ILE A 483 28.46 -38.99 36.99
C ILE A 483 28.31 -40.36 37.65
N THR A 484 29.43 -41.00 37.97
CA THR A 484 29.45 -42.25 38.73
C THR A 484 29.72 -41.99 40.21
N THR A 485 29.06 -42.74 41.09
CA THR A 485 29.44 -42.79 42.51
C THR A 485 30.74 -43.54 42.71
N ASP A 486 31.42 -43.28 43.83
CA ASP A 486 32.65 -43.98 44.20
C ASP A 486 32.37 -45.37 44.81
N VAL A 487 33.42 -46.05 45.29
CA VAL A 487 33.33 -47.37 45.94
C VAL A 487 32.49 -47.37 47.23
N ASN A 488 32.26 -46.21 47.84
CA ASN A 488 31.40 -46.03 49.01
C ASN A 488 29.97 -45.65 48.62
N GLY A 489 29.66 -45.63 47.32
CA GLY A 489 28.37 -45.23 46.79
C GLY A 489 28.12 -43.72 46.88
N GLU A 490 29.15 -42.90 47.06
CA GLU A 490 29.03 -41.46 47.28
C GLU A 490 29.44 -40.62 46.04
N ALA A 491 28.77 -39.49 45.83
CA ALA A 491 29.14 -38.49 44.81
C ALA A 491 28.75 -37.06 45.23
N ASN A 492 29.61 -36.08 44.95
CA ASN A 492 29.30 -34.66 45.16
C ASN A 492 29.12 -33.93 43.83
N ILE A 493 27.90 -33.51 43.54
CA ILE A 493 27.51 -32.95 42.24
C ILE A 493 27.29 -31.44 42.38
N LYS A 494 28.03 -30.62 41.61
CA LYS A 494 27.85 -29.16 41.56
C LYS A 494 26.82 -28.80 40.50
N LEU A 495 25.65 -28.31 40.91
CA LEU A 495 24.54 -27.93 40.02
C LEU A 495 24.17 -26.46 40.17
N LYS A 496 23.69 -25.84 39.09
CA LYS A 496 23.08 -24.51 39.16
C LYS A 496 21.77 -24.59 39.97
N PRO A 497 21.31 -23.50 40.62
CA PRO A 497 20.01 -23.49 41.28
C PRO A 497 18.88 -23.86 40.30
N GLY A 498 18.02 -24.79 40.68
CA GLY A 498 17.02 -25.36 39.77
C GLY A 498 16.42 -26.67 40.28
N SER A 499 15.42 -27.18 39.57
CA SER A 499 14.82 -28.48 39.85
C SER A 499 15.31 -29.50 38.81
N TYR A 500 15.81 -30.63 39.27
CA TYR A 500 16.35 -31.69 38.42
C TYR A 500 15.73 -33.03 38.80
N GLU A 501 15.65 -33.95 37.85
CA GLU A 501 15.42 -35.37 38.14
C GLU A 501 16.71 -36.15 37.88
N LEU A 502 17.19 -36.85 38.90
CA LEU A 502 18.36 -37.71 38.80
C LEU A 502 17.86 -39.14 38.61
N THR A 503 18.33 -39.81 37.56
CA THR A 503 18.10 -41.24 37.34
C THR A 503 19.37 -42.00 37.71
N ILE A 504 19.28 -42.81 38.75
CA ILE A 504 20.38 -43.61 39.29
C ILE A 504 20.22 -45.03 38.75
N THR A 505 21.26 -45.53 38.08
CA THR A 505 21.30 -46.85 37.43
C THR A 505 22.49 -47.64 37.95
N ALA A 506 22.30 -48.91 38.27
CA ALA A 506 23.37 -49.84 38.63
C ALA A 506 23.06 -51.22 38.03
N GLU A 507 24.09 -51.95 37.63
CA GLU A 507 23.93 -53.28 37.04
C GLU A 507 23.29 -54.24 38.06
N GLY A 508 22.23 -54.94 37.66
CA GLY A 508 21.48 -55.84 38.54
C GLY A 508 20.43 -55.16 39.43
N TYR A 509 20.17 -53.86 39.26
CA TYR A 509 19.18 -53.10 40.01
C TYR A 509 18.13 -52.45 39.12
N HIS A 510 16.92 -52.24 39.65
CA HIS A 510 15.92 -51.38 39.03
C HIS A 510 16.40 -49.92 39.08
N PRO A 511 16.38 -49.18 37.96
CA PRO A 511 16.74 -47.77 37.97
C PRO A 511 15.76 -46.97 38.82
N LYS A 512 16.28 -45.96 39.54
CA LYS A 512 15.47 -45.11 40.41
C LYS A 512 15.62 -43.65 40.02
N THR A 513 14.50 -42.98 39.80
CA THR A 513 14.47 -41.55 39.51
C THR A 513 14.08 -40.78 40.77
N VAL A 514 14.85 -39.75 41.11
CA VAL A 514 14.66 -38.93 42.32
C VAL A 514 14.68 -37.44 41.95
N PRO A 515 13.62 -36.67 42.29
CA PRO A 515 13.63 -35.24 42.08
C PRO A 515 14.50 -34.55 43.15
N VAL A 516 15.26 -33.54 42.75
CA VAL A 516 16.07 -32.70 43.64
C VAL A 516 15.90 -31.22 43.29
N SER A 517 15.67 -30.38 44.31
CA SER A 517 15.59 -28.93 44.17
C SER A 517 16.84 -28.28 44.76
N VAL A 518 17.72 -27.77 43.90
CA VAL A 518 18.99 -27.16 44.26
C VAL A 518 18.81 -25.68 44.56
N LYS A 519 19.14 -25.26 45.79
CA LYS A 519 19.16 -23.86 46.21
C LYS A 519 20.58 -23.28 46.14
N GLN A 520 20.68 -21.98 45.92
CA GLN A 520 21.95 -21.26 45.80
C GLN A 520 22.83 -21.47 47.04
N GLY A 521 24.06 -21.98 46.84
CA GLY A 521 25.05 -22.17 47.90
C GLY A 521 24.73 -23.27 48.93
N ALA A 522 23.63 -24.02 48.77
CA ALA A 522 23.25 -25.08 49.69
C ALA A 522 23.99 -26.40 49.37
N SER A 523 24.28 -27.18 50.42
CA SER A 523 24.70 -28.59 50.31
C SER A 523 23.51 -29.47 50.69
N ILE A 524 23.06 -30.33 49.76
CA ILE A 524 21.84 -31.13 49.90
C ILE A 524 22.23 -32.60 49.94
N PRO A 525 22.07 -33.29 51.09
CA PRO A 525 22.27 -34.72 51.15
C PRO A 525 21.12 -35.46 50.45
N LEU A 526 21.46 -36.44 49.62
CA LEU A 526 20.51 -37.25 48.84
C LEU A 526 20.79 -38.75 49.00
N PRO A 527 20.24 -39.40 50.04
CA PRO A 527 20.31 -40.85 50.16
C PRO A 527 19.37 -41.53 49.15
N VAL A 528 19.88 -42.50 48.40
CA VAL A 528 19.17 -43.25 47.35
C VAL A 528 19.31 -44.75 47.60
N VAL A 529 18.20 -45.43 47.84
CA VAL A 529 18.17 -46.89 47.98
C VAL A 529 17.72 -47.54 46.68
N LEU A 530 18.49 -48.49 46.13
CA LEU A 530 18.18 -49.26 44.92
C LEU A 530 17.69 -50.67 45.23
N GLU A 531 16.76 -51.19 44.42
CA GLU A 531 16.19 -52.53 44.55
C GLU A 531 16.77 -53.50 43.50
N PRO A 532 17.21 -54.71 43.87
CA PRO A 532 17.73 -55.68 42.91
C PRO A 532 16.66 -56.10 41.88
N ALA A 533 17.01 -56.10 40.61
CA ALA A 533 16.11 -56.51 39.53
C ALA A 533 16.05 -58.05 39.40
N THR A 534 14.84 -58.62 39.43
CA THR A 534 14.60 -60.06 39.23
C THR A 534 14.64 -60.43 37.73
N THR A 535 15.07 -61.67 37.41
CA THR A 535 15.26 -62.17 36.03
C THR A 535 14.06 -62.92 35.44
N ALA A 536 12.94 -63.04 36.17
CA ALA A 536 11.76 -63.77 35.71
C ALA A 536 10.94 -62.96 34.68
N LYS A 537 10.50 -63.60 33.58
CA LYS A 537 9.73 -63.00 32.47
C LYS A 537 8.29 -63.51 32.43
N GLY A 538 7.37 -62.73 31.86
CA GLY A 538 6.02 -63.15 31.45
C GLY A 538 5.93 -63.38 29.94
N ILE A 539 4.88 -64.06 29.46
CA ILE A 539 4.66 -64.36 28.04
C ILE A 539 3.58 -63.41 27.49
N PHE A 540 3.87 -62.73 26.39
CA PHE A 540 2.89 -61.98 25.61
C PHE A 540 2.59 -62.71 24.30
N THR A 541 1.33 -63.04 24.03
CA THR A 541 0.91 -63.73 22.80
C THR A 541 -0.42 -63.20 22.29
N GLY A 542 -0.77 -63.50 21.05
CA GLY A 542 -2.01 -63.01 20.47
C GLY A 542 -2.16 -63.33 18.99
N THR A 543 -3.26 -62.87 18.41
CA THR A 543 -3.57 -63.04 16.98
C THR A 543 -3.92 -61.69 16.34
N VAL A 544 -3.37 -61.41 15.16
CA VAL A 544 -3.65 -60.23 14.35
C VAL A 544 -4.53 -60.61 13.16
N THR A 545 -5.67 -59.95 13.01
CA THR A 545 -6.65 -60.23 11.95
C THR A 545 -7.17 -58.96 11.28
N ASP A 546 -7.63 -59.11 10.04
CA ASP A 546 -8.34 -58.07 9.31
C ASP A 546 -9.74 -57.87 9.90
N VAL A 547 -10.10 -56.63 10.22
CA VAL A 547 -11.37 -56.30 10.89
C VAL A 547 -12.62 -56.66 10.07
N ARG A 548 -12.52 -56.68 8.74
CA ARG A 548 -13.64 -56.90 7.82
C ARG A 548 -13.75 -58.35 7.39
N THR A 549 -12.64 -58.97 7.03
CA THR A 549 -12.61 -60.33 6.47
C THR A 549 -12.36 -61.40 7.52
N GLY A 550 -11.84 -61.02 8.70
CA GLY A 550 -11.43 -61.95 9.76
C GLY A 550 -10.18 -62.77 9.41
N LYS A 551 -9.55 -62.52 8.25
CA LYS A 551 -8.36 -63.24 7.83
C LYS A 551 -7.14 -62.85 8.68
N PRO A 552 -6.21 -63.78 8.92
CA PRO A 552 -4.96 -63.49 9.62
C PRO A 552 -4.10 -62.50 8.85
N VAL A 553 -3.37 -61.65 9.58
CA VAL A 553 -2.49 -60.62 9.03
C VAL A 553 -1.09 -60.77 9.62
N GLY A 554 -0.09 -60.86 8.73
CA GLY A 554 1.32 -60.72 9.11
C GLY A 554 1.63 -59.27 9.43
N ALA A 555 1.86 -58.96 10.69
CA ALA A 555 2.01 -57.61 11.21
C ALA A 555 3.27 -57.50 12.08
N LYS A 556 3.95 -56.37 11.98
CA LYS A 556 5.07 -56.01 12.84
C LYS A 556 4.54 -55.47 14.17
N ILE A 557 5.00 -56.03 15.27
CA ILE A 557 4.67 -55.64 16.64
C ILE A 557 5.90 -54.98 17.28
N THR A 558 5.76 -53.72 17.70
CA THR A 558 6.82 -52.87 18.25
C THR A 558 6.45 -52.40 19.66
N PHE A 559 7.42 -52.42 20.58
CA PHE A 559 7.25 -52.01 21.98
C PHE A 559 7.75 -50.57 22.18
N LEU A 560 6.85 -49.61 22.12
CA LEU A 560 7.17 -48.18 22.15
C LEU A 560 7.85 -47.78 23.46
N GLY A 561 8.88 -46.93 23.37
CA GLY A 561 9.64 -46.46 24.53
C GLY A 561 10.61 -47.48 25.12
N THR A 562 10.87 -48.60 24.44
CA THR A 562 11.80 -49.65 24.87
C THR A 562 12.83 -49.97 23.79
N ASN A 563 13.96 -50.57 24.17
CA ASN A 563 14.97 -51.09 23.25
C ASN A 563 14.71 -52.54 22.79
N LEU A 564 13.49 -53.05 23.00
CA LEU A 564 13.13 -54.41 22.62
C LEU A 564 13.01 -54.52 21.10
N LYS A 565 13.54 -55.61 20.53
CA LYS A 565 13.44 -55.88 19.10
C LYS A 565 11.97 -56.09 18.70
N PRO A 566 11.50 -55.50 17.59
CA PRO A 566 10.18 -55.79 17.05
C PRO A 566 10.05 -57.27 16.68
N ILE A 567 8.85 -57.82 16.82
CA ILE A 567 8.49 -59.18 16.38
C ILE A 567 7.48 -59.08 15.24
N VAL A 568 7.23 -60.20 14.55
CA VAL A 568 6.27 -60.27 13.45
C VAL A 568 5.29 -61.40 13.75
N SER A 569 3.99 -61.17 13.52
CA SER A 569 3.01 -62.25 13.55
C SER A 569 3.12 -63.13 12.32
N ASP A 570 2.79 -64.41 12.49
CA ASP A 570 2.76 -65.38 11.41
C ASP A 570 1.77 -64.96 10.31
N LEU A 571 2.17 -65.10 9.04
CA LEU A 571 1.39 -64.59 7.90
C LEU A 571 0.13 -65.42 7.63
N GLU A 572 0.16 -66.73 7.94
CA GLU A 572 -0.93 -67.66 7.65
C GLU A 572 -1.91 -67.81 8.81
N THR A 573 -1.46 -67.59 10.04
CA THR A 573 -2.25 -67.77 11.27
C THR A 573 -2.47 -66.48 12.04
N GLY A 574 -1.68 -65.44 11.79
CA GLY A 574 -1.75 -64.16 12.48
C GLY A 574 -1.19 -64.19 13.91
N ILE A 575 -0.62 -65.32 14.35
CA ILE A 575 -0.21 -65.53 15.74
C ILE A 575 1.18 -64.93 16.01
N PHE A 576 1.36 -64.31 17.18
CA PHE A 576 2.68 -63.92 17.70
C PHE A 576 2.87 -64.38 19.15
N LYS A 577 4.12 -64.56 19.58
CA LYS A 577 4.49 -64.90 20.96
C LYS A 577 5.89 -64.33 21.31
N VAL A 578 6.04 -63.74 22.50
CA VAL A 578 7.31 -63.20 23.01
C VAL A 578 7.37 -63.26 24.53
N GLU A 579 8.56 -63.40 25.10
CA GLU A 579 8.81 -63.30 26.54
C GLU A 579 9.32 -61.90 26.91
N LEU A 580 8.65 -61.25 27.85
CA LEU A 580 8.91 -59.88 28.25
C LEU A 580 9.08 -59.78 29.78
N PRO A 581 9.97 -58.91 30.29
CA PRO A 581 9.98 -58.57 31.71
C PRO A 581 8.61 -58.08 32.20
N PRO A 582 8.25 -58.30 33.47
CA PRO A 582 7.02 -57.75 34.05
C PRO A 582 6.99 -56.23 33.90
N GLY A 583 5.84 -55.68 33.49
CA GLY A 583 5.70 -54.25 33.23
C GLY A 583 4.55 -53.92 32.28
N THR A 584 4.31 -52.63 32.13
CA THR A 584 3.28 -52.11 31.21
C THR A 584 3.97 -51.61 29.94
N TYR A 585 3.57 -52.15 28.79
CA TYR A 585 4.12 -51.83 27.48
C TYR A 585 3.09 -51.14 26.61
N GLN A 586 3.53 -50.15 25.82
CA GLN A 586 2.74 -49.62 24.71
C GLN A 586 3.11 -50.36 23.43
N VAL A 587 2.19 -51.19 22.94
CA VAL A 587 2.41 -52.09 21.81
C VAL A 587 1.81 -51.49 20.54
N LYS A 588 2.64 -51.18 19.56
CA LYS A 588 2.24 -50.73 18.22
C LYS A 588 2.25 -51.90 17.24
N VAL A 589 1.14 -52.13 16.56
CA VAL A 589 0.99 -53.19 15.56
C VAL A 589 0.73 -52.57 14.20
N GLU A 590 1.53 -52.97 13.20
CA GLU A 590 1.56 -52.35 11.88
C GLU A 590 1.67 -53.41 10.79
N ALA A 591 0.90 -53.27 9.71
CA ALA A 591 1.02 -54.12 8.53
C ALA A 591 0.85 -53.27 7.26
N ASP A 592 1.48 -53.69 6.18
CA ASP A 592 1.38 -52.99 4.89
C ASP A 592 -0.07 -53.00 4.39
N GLY A 593 -0.56 -51.82 3.97
CA GLY A 593 -1.96 -51.63 3.58
C GLY A 593 -2.95 -51.53 4.74
N TYR A 594 -2.51 -51.55 6.00
CA TYR A 594 -3.36 -51.41 7.19
C TYR A 594 -3.01 -50.17 8.02
N GLN A 595 -4.00 -49.61 8.72
CA GLN A 595 -3.79 -48.55 9.69
C GLN A 595 -3.06 -49.11 10.94
N PRO A 596 -2.01 -48.45 11.43
CA PRO A 596 -1.30 -48.90 12.62
C PRO A 596 -2.15 -48.70 13.87
N LYS A 597 -2.10 -49.65 14.81
CA LYS A 597 -2.85 -49.61 16.08
C LYS A 597 -1.90 -49.69 17.27
N ALA A 598 -2.07 -48.81 18.25
CA ALA A 598 -1.32 -48.84 19.51
C ALA A 598 -2.24 -49.21 20.69
N ILE A 599 -1.81 -50.13 21.54
CA ILE A 599 -2.54 -50.57 22.74
C ILE A 599 -1.62 -50.73 23.95
N PRO A 600 -2.07 -50.39 25.17
CA PRO A 600 -1.36 -50.73 26.39
C PRO A 600 -1.55 -52.21 26.75
N VAL A 601 -0.47 -52.87 27.18
CA VAL A 601 -0.48 -54.27 27.63
C VAL A 601 0.29 -54.40 28.93
N VAL A 602 -0.31 -55.05 29.93
CA VAL A 602 0.33 -55.35 31.21
C VAL A 602 0.84 -56.79 31.19
N ILE A 603 2.14 -56.95 31.41
CA ILE A 603 2.82 -58.25 31.55
C ILE A 603 3.11 -58.47 33.02
N LYS A 604 2.68 -59.62 33.54
CA LYS A 604 2.95 -60.05 34.91
C LYS A 604 3.96 -61.19 34.90
N GLU A 605 4.69 -61.32 36.00
CA GLU A 605 5.70 -62.37 36.19
C GLU A 605 5.08 -63.76 36.08
N GLY A 606 5.67 -64.63 35.23
CA GLY A 606 5.23 -66.02 35.06
C GLY A 606 3.86 -66.22 34.39
N GLU A 607 3.12 -65.14 34.10
CA GLU A 607 1.79 -65.20 33.49
C GLU A 607 1.87 -65.10 31.95
N THR A 608 0.83 -65.61 31.28
CA THR A 608 0.62 -65.43 29.83
C THR A 608 -0.48 -64.42 29.57
N THR A 609 -0.15 -63.31 28.92
CA THR A 609 -1.07 -62.25 28.49
C THR A 609 -1.44 -62.46 27.02
N ILE A 610 -2.73 -62.64 26.73
CA ILE A 610 -3.26 -62.90 25.37
C ILE A 610 -3.99 -61.66 24.83
N GLN A 611 -3.73 -61.28 23.58
CA GLN A 611 -4.44 -60.19 22.89
C GLN A 611 -4.98 -60.56 21.50
N TYR A 612 -6.17 -60.09 21.16
CA TYR A 612 -6.78 -60.26 19.83
C TYR A 612 -6.86 -58.91 19.12
N ILE A 613 -5.98 -58.70 18.14
CA ILE A 613 -5.77 -57.40 17.52
C ILE A 613 -6.39 -57.40 16.13
N LYS A 614 -7.37 -56.52 15.91
CA LYS A 614 -8.00 -56.31 14.61
C LYS A 614 -7.46 -55.04 13.95
N LEU A 615 -6.95 -55.15 12.72
CA LEU A 615 -6.46 -54.04 11.90
C LEU A 615 -7.45 -53.69 10.78
N ALA A 616 -7.58 -52.40 10.49
CA ALA A 616 -8.40 -51.89 9.38
C ALA A 616 -7.51 -51.54 8.18
N GLU A 617 -7.94 -51.91 6.96
CA GLU A 617 -7.24 -51.50 5.73
C GLU A 617 -7.15 -49.96 5.65
N LYS A 618 -6.01 -49.43 5.20
CA LYS A 618 -5.87 -48.03 4.79
C LYS A 618 -6.73 -47.77 3.56
N LEU A 619 -7.45 -46.65 3.55
CA LEU A 619 -8.04 -46.11 2.33
C LEU A 619 -6.91 -45.51 1.46
N THR A 620 -6.90 -45.83 0.16
CA THR A 620 -5.87 -45.38 -0.80
C THR A 620 -6.46 -44.55 -1.96
N LYS A 621 -5.71 -43.53 -2.43
CA LYS A 621 -6.18 -42.52 -3.39
C LYS A 621 -6.69 -43.18 -4.67
N LYS A 622 -7.85 -42.75 -5.18
CA LYS A 622 -8.62 -43.33 -6.31
C LYS A 622 -9.37 -44.65 -6.04
N LYS A 623 -9.44 -45.16 -4.80
CA LYS A 623 -10.41 -46.23 -4.48
C LYS A 623 -11.83 -45.64 -4.55
N ARG A 624 -12.55 -45.93 -5.65
CA ARG A 624 -13.98 -45.62 -5.76
C ARG A 624 -14.75 -46.56 -4.86
N ILE A 625 -15.28 -46.06 -3.75
CA ILE A 625 -16.20 -46.83 -2.92
C ILE A 625 -17.60 -46.51 -3.44
N VAL A 626 -18.05 -47.32 -4.40
CA VAL A 626 -19.42 -47.23 -4.90
C VAL A 626 -20.33 -47.86 -3.83
N LEU A 627 -20.85 -47.03 -2.93
CA LEU A 627 -21.90 -47.44 -2.01
C LEU A 627 -23.23 -47.45 -2.76
N GLN A 628 -23.47 -48.55 -3.48
CA GLN A 628 -24.77 -48.77 -4.13
C GLN A 628 -25.84 -48.87 -3.05
N GLY A 629 -26.90 -48.07 -3.17
CA GLY A 629 -28.09 -48.26 -2.33
C GLY A 629 -28.86 -47.00 -1.93
N ILE A 630 -28.32 -45.80 -2.12
CA ILE A 630 -29.06 -44.56 -1.78
C ILE A 630 -29.83 -44.08 -3.02
N ASN A 631 -31.12 -44.43 -3.08
CA ASN A 631 -32.02 -43.97 -4.13
C ASN A 631 -32.93 -42.84 -3.65
N PHE A 632 -33.14 -41.85 -4.50
CA PHE A 632 -34.06 -40.75 -4.25
C PHE A 632 -35.35 -40.93 -5.04
N ASP A 633 -36.46 -40.43 -4.49
CA ASP A 633 -37.71 -40.33 -5.23
C ASP A 633 -37.55 -39.38 -6.44
N PRO A 634 -38.32 -39.57 -7.52
CA PRO A 634 -38.28 -38.70 -8.69
C PRO A 634 -38.43 -37.22 -8.29
N GLY A 635 -37.56 -36.37 -8.82
CA GLY A 635 -37.55 -34.91 -8.56
C GLY A 635 -37.21 -34.48 -7.13
N LYS A 636 -36.90 -35.40 -6.20
CA LYS A 636 -36.59 -35.08 -4.79
C LYS A 636 -35.12 -35.28 -4.45
N ALA A 637 -34.64 -34.48 -3.49
CA ALA A 637 -33.31 -34.58 -2.89
C ALA A 637 -33.34 -34.98 -1.41
N VAL A 638 -34.50 -35.37 -0.88
CA VAL A 638 -34.67 -35.78 0.52
C VAL A 638 -34.20 -37.22 0.72
N ILE A 639 -33.32 -37.45 1.68
CA ILE A 639 -32.83 -38.78 2.07
C ILE A 639 -33.89 -39.47 2.93
N LYS A 640 -34.31 -40.68 2.56
CA LYS A 640 -35.26 -41.46 3.35
C LYS A 640 -34.57 -42.05 4.59
N PRO A 641 -35.27 -42.14 5.76
CA PRO A 641 -34.71 -42.72 6.97
C PRO A 641 -34.14 -44.14 6.82
N MET A 642 -34.67 -44.94 5.90
CA MET A 642 -34.15 -46.28 5.60
C MET A 642 -32.68 -46.28 5.12
N TYR A 643 -32.15 -45.16 4.62
CA TYR A 643 -30.77 -45.03 4.16
C TYR A 643 -29.82 -44.48 5.24
N TYR A 644 -30.34 -44.04 6.39
CA TYR A 644 -29.51 -43.55 7.49
C TYR A 644 -28.49 -44.56 8.00
N PRO A 645 -28.82 -45.86 8.18
CA PRO A 645 -27.82 -46.85 8.61
C PRO A 645 -26.64 -46.99 7.65
N ILE A 646 -26.88 -46.84 6.34
CA ILE A 646 -25.82 -46.89 5.34
C ILE A 646 -24.90 -45.67 5.49
N LEU A 647 -25.49 -44.47 5.62
CA LEU A 647 -24.74 -43.22 5.80
C LEU A 647 -24.01 -43.14 7.14
N ASP A 648 -24.58 -43.71 8.20
CA ASP A 648 -23.92 -43.84 9.50
C ASP A 648 -22.64 -44.67 9.40
N ARG A 649 -22.68 -45.76 8.63
CA ARG A 649 -21.49 -46.57 8.38
C ARG A 649 -20.41 -45.81 7.61
N VAL A 650 -20.79 -44.93 6.69
CA VAL A 650 -19.84 -44.02 6.01
C VAL A 650 -19.21 -43.05 7.01
N ALA A 651 -20.01 -42.47 7.90
CA ALA A 651 -19.51 -41.56 8.92
C ALA A 651 -18.53 -42.26 9.87
N GLU A 652 -18.78 -43.51 10.27
CA GLU A 652 -17.84 -44.30 11.08
C GLU A 652 -16.49 -44.48 10.38
N VAL A 653 -16.51 -44.89 9.11
CA VAL A 653 -15.27 -45.07 8.32
C VAL A 653 -14.50 -43.76 8.19
N LEU A 654 -15.19 -42.64 7.97
CA LEU A 654 -14.54 -41.33 7.87
C LEU A 654 -14.00 -40.80 9.20
N LYS A 655 -14.56 -41.21 10.34
CA LYS A 655 -14.01 -40.93 11.67
C LYS A 655 -12.75 -41.74 11.96
N GLU A 656 -12.73 -43.00 11.54
CA GLU A 656 -11.56 -43.87 11.63
C GLU A 656 -10.43 -43.45 10.68
N ASN A 657 -10.72 -42.63 9.67
CA ASN A 657 -9.76 -42.14 8.68
C ASN A 657 -9.73 -40.59 8.65
N PRO A 658 -9.21 -39.90 9.67
CA PRO A 658 -9.37 -38.45 9.83
C PRO A 658 -8.75 -37.60 8.73
N ASN A 659 -7.74 -38.11 8.00
CA ASN A 659 -7.03 -37.36 6.96
C ASN A 659 -7.67 -37.50 5.57
N VAL A 660 -8.59 -38.45 5.38
CA VAL A 660 -9.20 -38.73 4.08
C VAL A 660 -10.20 -37.66 3.70
N LYS A 661 -10.10 -37.13 2.47
CA LYS A 661 -11.12 -36.28 1.84
C LYS A 661 -11.89 -37.05 0.78
N VAL A 662 -13.20 -36.81 0.72
CA VAL A 662 -14.12 -37.55 -0.16
C VAL A 662 -14.97 -36.61 -1.00
N GLU A 663 -15.08 -36.92 -2.28
CA GLU A 663 -16.06 -36.35 -3.21
C GLU A 663 -17.33 -37.22 -3.23
N ILE A 664 -18.48 -36.60 -2.94
CA ILE A 664 -19.81 -37.18 -2.98
C ILE A 664 -20.41 -36.84 -4.35
N GLN A 665 -20.54 -37.85 -5.20
CA GLN A 665 -20.99 -37.69 -6.58
C GLN A 665 -22.47 -38.04 -6.71
N GLY A 666 -23.28 -37.08 -7.15
CA GLY A 666 -24.70 -37.28 -7.43
C GLY A 666 -24.95 -37.55 -8.91
N HIS A 667 -25.79 -38.55 -9.21
CA HIS A 667 -26.18 -38.90 -10.58
C HIS A 667 -27.71 -39.02 -10.71
N THR A 668 -28.23 -38.70 -11.90
CA THR A 668 -29.64 -38.89 -12.29
C THR A 668 -29.74 -39.90 -13.43
N ASP A 669 -30.97 -40.32 -13.73
CA ASP A 669 -31.28 -40.95 -15.01
C ASP A 669 -31.47 -39.88 -16.10
N SER A 670 -31.75 -40.31 -17.34
CA SER A 670 -31.92 -39.41 -18.48
C SER A 670 -33.33 -38.82 -18.64
N VAL A 671 -34.14 -38.79 -17.58
CA VAL A 671 -35.52 -38.30 -17.65
C VAL A 671 -35.58 -36.86 -17.19
N GLY A 672 -35.81 -35.94 -18.13
CA GLY A 672 -35.95 -34.51 -17.89
C GLY A 672 -34.88 -33.67 -18.59
N PRO A 673 -34.96 -32.34 -18.51
CA PRO A 673 -33.94 -31.45 -19.07
C PRO A 673 -32.58 -31.64 -18.38
N GLU A 674 -31.49 -31.57 -19.15
CA GLU A 674 -30.12 -31.76 -18.65
C GLU A 674 -29.78 -30.81 -17.49
N ASP A 675 -30.08 -29.51 -17.64
CA ASP A 675 -29.85 -28.51 -16.58
C ASP A 675 -30.62 -28.81 -15.29
N TYR A 676 -31.83 -29.36 -15.41
CA TYR A 676 -32.63 -29.77 -14.26
C TYR A 676 -32.00 -30.97 -13.57
N ASN A 677 -31.56 -31.96 -14.36
CA ASN A 677 -30.89 -33.16 -13.87
C ASN A 677 -29.56 -32.84 -13.19
N LEU A 678 -28.79 -31.89 -13.72
CA LEU A 678 -27.57 -31.40 -13.10
C LEU A 678 -27.86 -30.77 -11.72
N ARG A 679 -28.82 -29.83 -11.63
CA ARG A 679 -29.22 -29.22 -10.35
C ARG A 679 -29.75 -30.24 -9.34
N LEU A 680 -30.57 -31.19 -9.79
CA LEU A 680 -31.14 -32.24 -8.94
C LEU A 680 -30.05 -33.16 -8.38
N SER A 681 -29.08 -33.54 -9.22
CA SER A 681 -27.95 -34.37 -8.80
C SER A 681 -27.06 -33.65 -7.79
N GLN A 682 -26.82 -32.34 -7.96
CA GLN A 682 -26.07 -31.51 -7.01
C GLN A 682 -26.80 -31.41 -5.67
N ALA A 683 -28.11 -31.16 -5.69
CA ALA A 683 -28.91 -31.06 -4.46
C ALA A 683 -28.91 -32.38 -3.67
N ARG A 684 -28.91 -33.53 -4.35
CA ARG A 684 -28.80 -34.87 -3.73
C ARG A 684 -27.43 -35.10 -3.09
N ALA A 685 -26.36 -34.75 -3.78
CA ALA A 685 -25.00 -34.82 -3.23
C ALA A 685 -24.86 -33.92 -1.98
N GLU A 686 -25.45 -32.72 -2.02
CA GLU A 686 -25.44 -31.79 -0.88
C GLU A 686 -26.25 -32.32 0.30
N ALA A 687 -27.40 -32.94 0.08
CA ALA A 687 -28.19 -33.54 1.16
C ALA A 687 -27.38 -34.63 1.90
N VAL A 688 -26.60 -35.43 1.18
CA VAL A 688 -25.71 -36.45 1.77
C VAL A 688 -24.56 -35.80 2.53
N ARG A 689 -23.95 -34.74 1.98
CA ARG A 689 -22.92 -33.96 2.65
C ARG A 689 -23.41 -33.41 3.98
N GLN A 690 -24.58 -32.77 4.00
CA GLN A 690 -25.18 -32.22 5.22
C GLN A 690 -25.48 -33.30 6.27
N TYR A 691 -25.93 -34.47 5.82
CA TYR A 691 -26.14 -35.60 6.72
C TYR A 691 -24.82 -36.04 7.38
N LEU A 692 -23.74 -36.18 6.63
CA LEU A 692 -22.43 -36.58 7.19
C LEU A 692 -21.82 -35.51 8.11
N ILE A 693 -22.03 -34.23 7.80
CA ILE A 693 -21.66 -33.12 8.70
C ILE A 693 -22.42 -33.24 10.02
N SER A 694 -23.72 -33.55 9.99
CA SER A 694 -24.52 -33.75 11.20
C SER A 694 -24.03 -34.93 12.07
N LYS A 695 -23.31 -35.88 11.47
CA LYS A 695 -22.68 -37.01 12.17
C LYS A 695 -21.27 -36.73 12.68
N GLY A 696 -20.78 -35.49 12.55
CA GLY A 696 -19.50 -35.04 13.10
C GLY A 696 -18.32 -35.14 12.13
N ILE A 697 -18.56 -35.22 10.82
CA ILE A 697 -17.48 -35.14 9.81
C ILE A 697 -17.24 -33.68 9.46
N SER A 698 -15.97 -33.25 9.45
CA SER A 698 -15.61 -31.87 9.10
C SER A 698 -16.07 -31.51 7.67
N PRO A 699 -16.71 -30.33 7.47
CA PRO A 699 -17.18 -29.88 6.16
C PRO A 699 -16.08 -29.81 5.09
N ASP A 700 -14.84 -29.50 5.48
CA ASP A 700 -13.68 -29.35 4.57
C ASP A 700 -13.21 -30.68 3.99
N ARG A 701 -13.68 -31.79 4.55
CA ARG A 701 -13.37 -33.15 4.10
C ARG A 701 -14.36 -33.69 3.07
N LEU A 702 -15.43 -32.96 2.79
CA LEU A 702 -16.56 -33.41 1.99
C LEU A 702 -16.86 -32.44 0.84
N ILE A 703 -16.64 -32.89 -0.39
CA ILE A 703 -16.98 -32.14 -1.61
C ILE A 703 -18.22 -32.75 -2.23
N ALA A 704 -19.33 -32.00 -2.36
CA ALA A 704 -20.53 -32.47 -3.04
C ALA A 704 -20.54 -32.00 -4.50
N LYS A 705 -20.72 -32.92 -5.45
CA LYS A 705 -20.74 -32.61 -6.87
C LYS A 705 -21.83 -33.38 -7.63
N GLY A 706 -22.67 -32.65 -8.35
CA GLY A 706 -23.68 -33.19 -9.26
C GLY A 706 -23.10 -33.43 -10.65
N TYR A 707 -23.41 -34.58 -11.22
CA TYR A 707 -22.99 -34.98 -12.58
C TYR A 707 -24.18 -35.17 -13.54
N GLY A 708 -25.40 -34.91 -13.08
CA GLY A 708 -26.62 -35.15 -13.86
C GLY A 708 -26.65 -36.56 -14.44
N GLU A 709 -27.01 -36.65 -15.71
CA GLU A 709 -27.08 -37.90 -16.47
C GLU A 709 -25.78 -38.23 -17.24
N MET A 710 -24.73 -37.42 -17.11
CA MET A 710 -23.52 -37.48 -17.94
C MET A 710 -22.66 -38.73 -17.73
N MET A 711 -22.88 -39.47 -16.63
CA MET A 711 -22.14 -40.68 -16.28
C MET A 711 -23.09 -41.85 -15.93
N PRO A 712 -23.79 -42.42 -16.93
CA PRO A 712 -24.66 -43.57 -16.72
C PRO A 712 -23.82 -44.84 -16.52
N ILE A 713 -24.26 -45.70 -15.60
CA ILE A 713 -23.66 -47.02 -15.35
C ILE A 713 -24.55 -48.17 -15.85
N ALA A 714 -25.76 -47.85 -16.30
CA ALA A 714 -26.73 -48.79 -16.84
C ALA A 714 -27.59 -48.13 -17.93
N ASP A 715 -28.30 -48.96 -18.70
CA ASP A 715 -29.12 -48.49 -19.82
C ASP A 715 -30.34 -47.67 -19.35
N ASN A 716 -30.35 -46.38 -19.70
CA ASN A 716 -31.44 -45.45 -19.39
C ASN A 716 -32.77 -45.78 -20.11
N ARG A 717 -32.77 -46.67 -21.11
CA ARG A 717 -34.01 -47.10 -21.78
C ARG A 717 -34.86 -47.99 -20.88
N THR A 718 -34.25 -48.73 -19.96
CA THR A 718 -34.96 -49.64 -19.05
C THR A 718 -35.28 -48.99 -17.71
N ARG A 719 -36.41 -49.37 -17.09
CA ARG A 719 -36.77 -48.88 -15.74
C ARG A 719 -35.70 -49.23 -14.69
N GLU A 720 -35.13 -50.42 -14.81
CA GLU A 720 -34.10 -50.95 -13.93
C GLU A 720 -32.77 -50.20 -14.09
N GLY A 721 -32.35 -49.92 -15.33
CA GLY A 721 -31.14 -49.15 -15.59
C GLY A 721 -31.25 -47.70 -15.14
N ARG A 722 -32.41 -47.05 -15.33
CA ARG A 722 -32.69 -45.73 -14.74
C ARG A 722 -32.58 -45.74 -13.22
N ALA A 723 -33.09 -46.79 -12.56
CA ALA A 723 -32.95 -46.91 -11.11
C ALA A 723 -31.50 -47.04 -10.66
N LYS A 724 -30.66 -47.77 -11.40
CA LYS A 724 -29.22 -47.85 -11.14
C LYS A 724 -28.49 -46.53 -11.38
N ASN A 725 -28.94 -45.70 -12.34
CA ASN A 725 -28.33 -44.42 -12.65
C ASN A 725 -28.64 -43.33 -11.61
N ARG A 726 -29.78 -43.40 -10.91
CA ARG A 726 -30.15 -42.50 -9.80
C ARG A 726 -29.42 -42.86 -8.49
N ARG A 727 -28.12 -42.60 -8.41
CA ARG A 727 -27.24 -43.06 -7.33
C ARG A 727 -26.36 -41.96 -6.73
N ILE A 728 -25.73 -42.29 -5.60
CA ILE A 728 -24.65 -41.53 -4.97
C ILE A 728 -23.39 -42.40 -4.96
N GLU A 729 -22.25 -41.82 -5.34
CA GLU A 729 -20.93 -42.46 -5.21
C GLU A 729 -20.02 -41.65 -4.28
N PHE A 730 -19.06 -42.32 -3.65
CA PHE A 730 -18.04 -41.70 -2.80
C PHE A 730 -16.66 -41.99 -3.39
N VAL A 731 -15.90 -40.93 -3.66
CA VAL A 731 -14.56 -41.01 -4.27
C VAL A 731 -13.55 -40.39 -3.34
N VAL A 732 -12.54 -41.16 -2.93
CA VAL A 732 -11.40 -40.62 -2.17
C VAL A 732 -10.54 -39.77 -3.09
N ILE A 733 -10.41 -38.48 -2.75
CA ILE A 733 -9.70 -37.48 -3.57
C ILE A 733 -8.35 -37.06 -2.97
N GLU A 734 -8.15 -37.23 -1.65
CA GLU A 734 -6.92 -36.87 -0.94
C GLU A 734 -6.76 -37.70 0.35
N GLU A 735 -5.52 -37.92 0.77
CA GLU A 735 -5.09 -38.77 1.89
C GLU A 735 -4.10 -38.12 2.83
#